data_AF-A0A427AW13-F1
#
_entry.id   AF-A0A427AW13-F1
#
_cell.length_a   1.000
_cell.length_b   1.000
_cell.length_c   1.000
_cell.angle_alpha   90.00
_cell.angle_beta   90.00
_cell.angle_gamma   90.00
#
_symmetry.space_group_name_H-M   'P 1'
#
loop_
_entity.id
_entity.type
_entity.pdbx_description
1 polymer ?
#
loop_
_entity_poly.entity_id
_entity_poly.type
_entity_poly.pdbx_seq_one_letter_code
_entity_poly.pdbx_strand_id
1 'polypeptide(L)'
;MTIAYARLLPTRGRCLSATFVRKRLHSTVVLPQPAYCSRKRVEVTRAEKGREKQREVGRRDGAALNIVQKPEDCEPCIWWSPIWKLDRQSDSLPATGIAPDGPSAAPPLSRTTVFWHSLMDEEESPNGNGSDLESGFLKEDHGKSQVGPESMDINSPTKGSLDSDLNIGNLEKFCKEAARAFFKEWGLINHQISSYNDFVEHGIQDLFDTLGEVVVEPGYDPSKKGDGAWRHATITFGKVRLEKPEFWPEKNDIEEGSLKLIYVKLVEAPKAEGFHGGKVISVYFLYATMPIWIMFFALGASSDKEVLEMIDLKDCDAGMINIILATIKDADEQFEGFRSLDKAREHVNALIKNAKFPPSESFDEYVAKYLFPNIIGHRTKARFLGYMVKCLLLSSFGKRKCDNKDDFRNKRLDLAGELLARELRAHIRHAEKRMVRAIQRDLSGDRDLQPIERYLDASIITNGLNRAFSTAVTAVVSSKIMEPILDKLISCGMEKLDEISLSSLSQTHKVFLNGDWVGVCPDMSSFADRLRSMRRAKLIHPQVEIKKDKHQKEVRIFTDAGRILRPLLIVENLKKIRNLKGGVCSFQSLMDQEIIELIGVEEEEDCQSAWGIKYLLAVNEGISAPNYSHCELDPSFLLGLSCGIIPFASHNFARRVLYQSEKHSQQAIGFSTTNPSIRVDTLSHHLYYPQRPLFRTVIADCLVRADYSLGRRDSMTRPEYFNGQNAIVAVNVHQGYNQEDSLVMNRTSLERGMFRTEHFRSYKADVDNKELTKRIKLKDKVAFGKIESKKGRVDSLDDDGFPYIGASLQSGDIVIGKVAESGDDHSIKLKHTEKGMVQKVVLSANDEGKNFAVVTLRQVRSPCLGDKFSSMHGQKGVIGFLETQENFPFTHQGIVPDIVINPHAFPTRQTPGQLLEAALGKGIACEGSKRYATPFSTASVDDITAQLHRWGSERVLNGRTGEMMRSMIFMGPTFYQRLIHMAEDKVKFRNTGPVHPLTRQPVADRKRFGGVKFGEMERDCLLAHGAAANLHERLFMLSDFFQMHICQKCQRAVNVILRPVPGGKKIRGPYCGFCQSGENIVRINVPYGAKLLYQELFSMGICLKFETEVC
;
A
#
# COMPACT_ATOMS: atom_id res chain seq x y z
N MET A 1 -9.16 -6.80 -5.24
CA MET A 1 -7.71 -7.08 -5.19
C MET A 1 -7.12 -7.10 -6.59
N THR A 2 -6.33 -6.09 -6.96
CA THR A 2 -5.19 -6.14 -7.90
C THR A 2 -4.57 -4.74 -7.84
N ILE A 3 -3.33 -4.60 -7.36
CA ILE A 3 -2.63 -3.31 -7.32
C ILE A 3 -1.72 -3.22 -8.54
N ALA A 4 -2.01 -2.27 -9.43
CA ALA A 4 -1.16 -1.93 -10.57
C ALA A 4 -0.55 -0.53 -10.36
N TYR A 5 0.78 -0.46 -10.21
CA TYR A 5 1.50 0.81 -10.08
C TYR A 5 1.48 1.57 -11.42
N ALA A 6 0.54 2.51 -11.57
CA ALA A 6 0.52 3.45 -12.68
C ALA A 6 1.59 4.53 -12.47
N ARG A 7 2.57 4.62 -13.37
CA ARG A 7 3.50 5.76 -13.42
C ARG A 7 2.80 6.95 -14.08
N LEU A 8 2.57 8.02 -13.32
CA LEU A 8 2.15 9.30 -13.88
C LEU A 8 3.24 9.83 -14.83
N LEU A 9 2.86 10.03 -16.10
CA LEU A 9 3.65 10.75 -17.09
C LEU A 9 3.09 12.17 -17.22
N PRO A 10 3.91 13.23 -17.11
CA PRO A 10 3.46 14.59 -17.40
C PRO A 10 3.04 14.73 -18.87
N THR A 11 1.88 15.34 -19.11
CA THR A 11 1.37 15.68 -20.45
C THR A 11 2.13 16.86 -21.07
N ARG A 12 2.02 17.01 -22.39
CA ARG A 12 2.85 17.97 -23.17
C ARG A 12 2.28 19.40 -23.16
N GLY A 13 2.94 20.31 -22.46
CA GLY A 13 2.90 21.76 -22.71
C GLY A 13 4.02 22.22 -23.66
N ARG A 14 3.85 23.34 -24.36
CA ARG A 14 4.80 23.79 -25.42
C ARG A 14 6.01 24.57 -24.89
N CYS A 15 7.04 24.62 -25.73
CA CYS A 15 8.39 25.10 -25.45
C CYS A 15 8.51 26.60 -25.13
N LEU A 16 9.50 26.93 -24.29
CA LEU A 16 10.44 28.03 -24.53
C LEU A 16 11.86 27.53 -24.15
N SER A 17 12.91 28.19 -24.65
CA SER A 17 14.25 27.59 -24.82
C SER A 17 15.19 27.74 -23.62
N ALA A 18 15.80 26.64 -23.18
CA ALA A 18 17.06 26.61 -22.43
C ALA A 18 17.84 25.32 -22.72
N THR A 19 19.17 25.43 -22.89
CA THR A 19 20.04 24.33 -23.31
C THR A 19 20.41 23.41 -22.13
N PHE A 20 20.26 22.09 -22.26
CA PHE A 20 20.57 21.14 -21.18
C PHE A 20 21.48 19.98 -21.61
N VAL A 21 22.64 19.86 -20.94
CA VAL A 21 23.60 18.76 -21.12
C VAL A 21 23.21 17.56 -20.23
N ARG A 22 23.03 16.37 -20.83
CA ARG A 22 22.76 15.13 -20.09
C ARG A 22 24.06 14.49 -19.56
N LYS A 23 24.30 14.54 -18.25
CA LYS A 23 25.14 13.53 -17.57
C LYS A 23 24.27 12.37 -17.09
N ARG A 24 24.73 11.13 -17.32
CA ARG A 24 24.18 9.92 -16.68
C ARG A 24 24.94 9.65 -15.38
N LEU A 25 24.27 9.11 -14.37
CA LEU A 25 24.91 8.52 -13.19
C LEU A 25 24.83 7.00 -13.28
N HIS A 26 25.95 6.32 -13.03
CA HIS A 26 26.00 4.91 -12.70
C HIS A 26 25.97 4.73 -11.18
N SER A 27 25.41 3.63 -10.70
CA SER A 27 25.47 3.22 -9.29
C SER A 27 25.98 1.79 -9.19
N THR A 28 27.29 1.64 -8.97
CA THR A 28 27.94 0.34 -8.76
C THR A 28 27.67 -0.11 -7.34
N VAL A 29 27.04 -1.28 -7.16
CA VAL A 29 26.85 -1.89 -5.83
C VAL A 29 28.05 -2.77 -5.51
N VAL A 30 28.86 -2.35 -4.53
CA VAL A 30 29.89 -3.20 -3.92
C VAL A 30 29.26 -3.97 -2.76
N LEU A 31 29.43 -5.30 -2.76
CA LEU A 31 29.06 -6.17 -1.64
C LEU A 31 30.32 -6.70 -0.94
N PRO A 32 30.27 -6.96 0.38
CA PRO A 32 31.42 -7.45 1.13
C PRO A 32 31.77 -8.90 0.78
N GLN A 33 33.05 -9.25 0.85
CA GLN A 33 33.53 -10.61 0.67
C GLN A 33 33.19 -11.50 1.87
N PRO A 34 32.69 -12.73 1.67
CA PRO A 34 32.80 -13.77 2.68
C PRO A 34 34.21 -14.37 2.64
N ALA A 35 34.90 -14.41 3.78
CA ALA A 35 36.13 -15.18 3.90
C ALA A 35 35.80 -16.68 3.83
N TYR A 36 36.56 -17.45 3.05
CA TYR A 36 36.50 -18.91 3.10
C TYR A 36 37.90 -19.52 3.11
N CYS A 37 38.07 -20.54 3.96
CA CYS A 37 39.37 -21.15 4.22
C CYS A 37 39.82 -22.08 3.08
N SER A 38 41.13 -22.32 3.02
CA SER A 38 41.82 -23.06 1.96
C SER A 38 41.28 -24.47 1.71
N ARG A 39 41.37 -24.92 0.45
CA ARG A 39 41.73 -26.31 0.12
C ARG A 39 42.40 -26.41 -1.25
N LYS A 40 43.52 -27.13 -1.25
CA LYS A 40 44.49 -27.35 -2.34
C LYS A 40 43.87 -27.54 -3.73
N ARG A 41 44.45 -26.91 -4.75
CA ARG A 41 44.44 -27.41 -6.13
C ARG A 41 45.88 -27.46 -6.67
N VAL A 42 46.17 -28.55 -7.36
CA VAL A 42 47.48 -29.01 -7.86
C VAL A 42 48.18 -27.99 -8.77
N GLU A 43 49.49 -27.89 -8.64
CA GLU A 43 50.36 -27.18 -9.59
C GLU A 43 50.49 -27.95 -10.90
N VAL A 44 50.39 -27.24 -12.03
CA VAL A 44 51.00 -27.65 -13.31
C VAL A 44 51.68 -26.41 -13.89
N THR A 45 52.94 -26.57 -14.32
CA THR A 45 53.83 -25.46 -14.69
C THR A 45 54.09 -25.40 -16.21
N ARG A 46 54.83 -24.36 -16.64
CA ARG A 46 55.38 -24.11 -18.01
C ARG A 46 54.38 -23.62 -19.08
N ALA A 47 54.77 -22.76 -20.04
CA ALA A 47 56.02 -21.97 -20.16
C ALA A 47 55.92 -20.76 -21.12
N GLU A 48 56.54 -19.65 -20.68
CA GLU A 48 57.44 -18.71 -21.39
C GLU A 48 57.06 -17.96 -22.71
N LYS A 49 57.79 -16.84 -22.88
CA LYS A 49 57.97 -15.94 -24.05
C LYS A 49 56.83 -14.93 -24.32
N GLY A 50 57.09 -13.64 -24.54
CA GLY A 50 58.34 -12.88 -24.37
C GLY A 50 58.45 -11.63 -25.27
N ARG A 51 59.22 -10.63 -24.79
CA ARG A 51 59.70 -9.39 -25.47
C ARG A 51 58.75 -8.18 -25.67
N GLU A 52 59.04 -7.16 -24.85
CA GLU A 52 59.57 -5.84 -25.25
C GLU A 52 58.97 -5.06 -26.43
N LYS A 53 58.52 -3.82 -26.16
CA LYS A 53 59.28 -2.61 -26.54
C LYS A 53 58.84 -1.36 -25.77
N GLN A 54 59.81 -0.52 -25.38
CA GLN A 54 59.60 0.83 -24.87
C GLN A 54 59.58 1.86 -26.02
N ARG A 55 58.98 3.04 -25.79
CA ARG A 55 59.60 4.34 -26.09
C ARG A 55 58.94 5.49 -25.33
N GLU A 56 59.57 6.66 -25.39
CA GLU A 56 59.57 7.67 -24.32
C GLU A 56 58.97 9.03 -24.67
N VAL A 57 58.59 9.75 -23.60
CA VAL A 57 58.71 11.22 -23.37
C VAL A 57 57.96 12.21 -24.28
N GLY A 58 57.10 13.00 -23.62
CA GLY A 58 56.65 14.35 -23.98
C GLY A 58 56.33 15.11 -22.68
N ARG A 59 56.58 16.43 -22.59
CA ARG A 59 56.58 17.21 -21.32
C ARG A 59 56.07 18.64 -21.56
N ARG A 60 55.73 19.36 -20.48
CA ARG A 60 55.23 20.76 -20.38
C ARG A 60 53.73 20.93 -20.66
N ASP A 61 52.98 21.86 -20.06
CA ASP A 61 53.10 22.74 -18.87
C ASP A 61 51.62 22.99 -18.40
N GLY A 62 51.24 23.55 -17.25
CA GLY A 62 51.97 24.21 -16.17
C GLY A 62 51.20 25.45 -15.68
N ALA A 63 50.17 25.28 -14.83
CA ALA A 63 49.44 26.38 -14.19
C ALA A 63 48.75 25.92 -12.89
N ALA A 64 48.91 26.68 -11.79
CA ALA A 64 48.20 26.49 -10.54
C ALA A 64 48.06 27.84 -9.81
N LEU A 65 46.93 28.07 -9.15
CA LEU A 65 46.72 29.21 -8.26
C LEU A 65 45.63 28.85 -7.22
N ASN A 66 45.92 29.11 -5.95
CA ASN A 66 45.03 28.85 -4.83
C ASN A 66 44.06 30.01 -4.61
N ILE A 67 42.92 29.75 -3.95
CA ILE A 67 42.28 30.68 -3.01
C ILE A 67 41.48 29.87 -1.98
N VAL A 68 41.38 30.39 -0.76
CA VAL A 68 40.83 29.73 0.43
C VAL A 68 39.32 29.92 0.52
N GLN A 69 38.59 28.92 1.02
CA GLN A 69 37.27 29.10 1.64
C GLN A 69 37.22 28.43 3.02
N LYS A 70 36.52 29.10 3.95
CA LYS A 70 36.18 28.59 5.29
C LYS A 70 34.81 27.88 5.24
N PRO A 71 34.48 27.03 6.24
CA PRO A 71 33.10 26.58 6.44
C PRO A 71 32.22 27.72 7.01
N GLU A 72 30.93 27.67 6.70
CA GLU A 72 29.86 28.45 7.34
C GLU A 72 28.75 27.48 7.80
N ASP A 73 27.96 27.88 8.81
CA ASP A 73 27.03 27.03 9.54
C ASP A 73 25.70 26.73 8.80
N CYS A 74 24.94 25.74 9.29
CA CYS A 74 23.73 25.26 8.62
C CYS A 74 22.42 25.83 9.19
N GLU A 75 21.64 26.48 8.33
CA GLU A 75 20.30 27.02 8.59
C GLU A 75 19.17 25.94 8.61
N PRO A 76 18.18 26.01 9.52
CA PRO A 76 17.01 25.14 9.51
C PRO A 76 15.91 25.63 8.53
N CYS A 77 15.62 24.85 7.49
CA CYS A 77 14.55 25.13 6.52
C CYS A 77 13.49 24.01 6.46
N ILE A 78 12.24 24.30 6.87
CA ILE A 78 11.12 23.36 6.77
C ILE A 78 10.59 23.31 5.33
N TRP A 79 10.95 22.27 4.57
CA TRP A 79 10.36 21.97 3.26
C TRP A 79 9.99 20.48 3.16
N TRP A 80 9.06 20.15 2.25
CA TRP A 80 8.61 18.77 1.97
C TRP A 80 9.17 18.30 0.62
N SER A 81 9.40 16.98 0.51
CA SER A 81 9.98 16.23 -0.63
C SER A 81 11.51 16.02 -0.58
N PRO A 82 12.05 14.93 -1.16
CA PRO A 82 13.30 14.34 -0.66
C PRO A 82 14.47 14.30 -1.66
N ILE A 83 15.70 14.20 -1.15
CA ILE A 83 16.55 12.98 -1.28
C ILE A 83 17.80 13.09 -0.41
N TRP A 84 18.27 11.93 0.07
CA TRP A 84 19.38 11.77 0.99
C TRP A 84 20.75 12.14 0.40
N LYS A 85 21.65 12.58 1.29
CA LYS A 85 23.06 12.18 1.22
C LYS A 85 23.61 11.99 2.64
N LEU A 86 24.26 10.85 2.89
CA LEU A 86 25.26 10.75 3.94
C LEU A 86 26.57 11.27 3.38
N ASP A 87 27.38 11.91 4.20
CA ASP A 87 28.83 11.81 4.10
C ASP A 87 29.37 11.58 5.52
N ARG A 88 30.35 10.67 5.65
CA ARG A 88 31.07 10.41 6.91
C ARG A 88 32.38 11.17 6.85
N GLN A 89 32.66 12.05 7.82
CA GLN A 89 34.04 12.41 8.08
C GLN A 89 34.72 11.24 8.81
N SER A 90 35.91 10.89 8.31
CA SER A 90 36.82 9.95 8.94
C SER A 90 38.12 10.70 9.20
N ASP A 91 38.43 10.95 10.47
CA ASP A 91 39.70 11.60 10.81
C ASP A 91 40.88 10.69 10.49
N SER A 92 41.92 11.32 9.95
CA SER A 92 43.19 10.69 9.58
C SER A 92 44.32 11.38 10.32
N LEU A 93 45.25 10.62 10.91
CA LEU A 93 46.63 11.03 11.26
C LEU A 93 47.45 9.74 11.55
N PRO A 94 48.80 9.76 11.61
CA PRO A 94 49.57 9.14 10.53
C PRO A 94 50.47 7.95 10.98
N ALA A 95 51.19 7.38 10.02
CA ALA A 95 52.11 6.27 10.23
C ALA A 95 53.52 6.72 10.67
N THR A 96 54.21 5.89 11.47
CA THR A 96 55.63 5.46 11.33
C THR A 96 56.08 4.60 12.52
N GLY A 97 57.12 3.75 12.33
CA GLY A 97 57.94 3.22 13.44
C GLY A 97 57.96 1.69 13.66
N ILE A 98 58.88 1.01 12.93
CA ILE A 98 59.89 0.03 13.42
C ILE A 98 59.45 -1.19 14.28
N ALA A 99 60.14 -2.33 14.07
CA ALA A 99 59.95 -3.65 14.73
C ALA A 99 61.09 -3.92 15.76
N PRO A 100 61.26 -5.12 16.41
CA PRO A 100 60.55 -6.40 16.28
C PRO A 100 60.26 -7.10 17.65
N ASP A 101 60.29 -8.43 17.66
CA ASP A 101 60.42 -9.37 18.80
C ASP A 101 59.19 -9.83 19.62
N GLY A 102 59.29 -11.08 20.10
CA GLY A 102 58.45 -11.75 21.09
C GLY A 102 59.37 -12.50 22.08
N PRO A 103 59.00 -13.68 22.66
CA PRO A 103 57.73 -14.41 22.63
C PRO A 103 57.19 -14.83 24.05
N SER A 104 56.00 -15.44 24.08
CA SER A 104 55.49 -16.49 25.02
C SER A 104 55.73 -16.45 26.55
N ALA A 105 54.68 -16.84 27.30
CA ALA A 105 54.59 -17.06 28.77
C ALA A 105 54.44 -15.76 29.61
N ALA A 106 53.84 -15.75 30.81
CA ALA A 106 53.39 -16.83 31.71
C ALA A 106 51.98 -16.51 32.34
N PRO A 107 51.40 -17.23 33.34
CA PRO A 107 49.93 -17.39 33.44
C PRO A 107 49.16 -16.63 34.58
N PRO A 108 48.55 -17.25 35.62
CA PRO A 108 47.09 -17.12 35.83
C PRO A 108 46.65 -16.47 37.17
N LEU A 109 45.33 -16.35 37.36
CA LEU A 109 44.62 -15.86 38.58
C LEU A 109 44.82 -14.34 38.83
N SER A 110 43.97 -13.61 39.57
CA SER A 110 42.53 -13.67 39.91
C SER A 110 42.20 -12.38 40.70
N ARG A 111 40.91 -12.00 40.87
CA ARG A 111 40.46 -10.83 41.67
C ARG A 111 40.86 -9.48 41.01
N THR A 112 40.26 -8.32 41.29
CA THR A 112 39.63 -7.85 42.54
C THR A 112 38.33 -7.07 42.33
N THR A 113 37.42 -7.18 43.30
CA THR A 113 36.08 -6.58 43.32
C THR A 113 36.01 -5.36 44.24
N VAL A 114 35.12 -4.39 43.94
CA VAL A 114 34.61 -3.36 44.87
C VAL A 114 33.11 -3.21 44.54
N PHE A 115 32.20 -3.94 45.21
CA PHE A 115 31.53 -3.66 46.50
C PHE A 115 30.23 -2.79 46.34
N TRP A 116 29.12 -2.96 47.07
CA TRP A 116 28.75 -3.78 48.26
C TRP A 116 27.34 -4.40 48.14
N HIS A 117 27.19 -5.72 48.41
CA HIS A 117 26.08 -6.47 49.08
C HIS A 117 24.59 -6.30 48.65
N SER A 118 23.63 -7.19 49.01
CA SER A 118 23.61 -8.34 49.97
C SER A 118 23.03 -9.60 49.29
N LEU A 119 23.61 -10.81 49.39
CA LEU A 119 23.71 -11.75 50.54
C LEU A 119 22.34 -12.28 51.02
N MET A 120 21.95 -13.50 50.61
CA MET A 120 22.19 -14.75 51.36
C MET A 120 22.18 -15.99 50.43
N ASP A 121 22.80 -17.09 50.88
CA ASP A 121 23.14 -18.31 50.12
C ASP A 121 22.53 -19.58 50.76
N GLU A 122 23.03 -20.77 50.35
CA GLU A 122 22.88 -22.11 51.00
C GLU A 122 21.53 -22.86 50.75
N GLU A 123 21.47 -24.19 50.54
CA GLU A 123 22.54 -25.21 50.39
C GLU A 123 22.14 -26.45 49.52
N GLU A 124 22.87 -27.57 49.67
CA GLU A 124 22.97 -28.72 48.76
C GLU A 124 21.76 -29.69 48.62
N SER A 125 21.81 -30.53 47.58
CA SER A 125 20.97 -31.72 47.37
C SER A 125 21.41 -32.94 48.19
N PRO A 126 20.51 -33.90 48.53
CA PRO A 126 20.64 -35.21 47.88
C PRO A 126 19.34 -36.04 47.66
N ASN A 127 19.44 -37.01 46.76
CA ASN A 127 18.71 -38.29 46.60
C ASN A 127 17.41 -38.57 47.39
N GLY A 128 16.34 -38.95 46.66
CA GLY A 128 15.15 -39.63 47.20
C GLY A 128 14.48 -40.54 46.16
N ASN A 129 13.96 -41.71 46.58
CA ASN A 129 13.35 -42.73 45.72
C ASN A 129 11.81 -42.72 45.76
N GLY A 130 11.19 -43.07 44.61
CA GLY A 130 10.05 -44.02 44.57
C GLY A 130 8.61 -43.48 44.59
N SER A 131 7.70 -44.36 44.13
CA SER A 131 6.22 -44.25 44.04
C SER A 131 5.66 -43.08 43.21
N ASP A 132 4.78 -43.24 42.21
CA ASP A 132 3.62 -44.14 41.92
C ASP A 132 2.25 -43.51 42.27
N LEU A 133 1.27 -43.73 41.38
CA LEU A 133 -0.19 -43.46 41.51
C LEU A 133 -0.58 -41.95 41.59
N GLU A 134 -1.36 -41.38 40.67
CA GLU A 134 -2.75 -41.63 40.20
C GLU A 134 -3.84 -40.84 40.96
N SER A 135 -4.82 -40.34 40.17
CA SER A 135 -6.05 -39.65 40.60
C SER A 135 -5.89 -38.26 41.28
N GLY A 136 -6.89 -37.37 41.27
CA GLY A 136 -8.14 -37.39 40.49
C GLY A 136 -9.12 -36.24 40.79
N PHE A 137 -9.90 -35.90 39.77
CA PHE A 137 -11.23 -35.25 39.79
C PHE A 137 -11.50 -33.87 40.45
N LEU A 138 -12.17 -33.06 39.62
CA LEU A 138 -13.19 -32.04 39.91
C LEU A 138 -14.03 -32.27 41.19
N LYS A 139 -14.46 -31.17 41.82
CA LYS A 139 -15.86 -31.00 42.24
C LYS A 139 -16.30 -29.54 42.41
N GLU A 140 -17.61 -29.35 42.46
CA GLU A 140 -18.33 -28.07 42.47
C GLU A 140 -18.85 -27.70 43.87
N ASP A 141 -19.24 -26.42 44.03
CA ASP A 141 -20.25 -25.84 44.93
C ASP A 141 -20.47 -26.39 46.36
N HIS A 142 -20.51 -25.45 47.32
CA HIS A 142 -21.75 -25.16 48.07
C HIS A 142 -21.67 -23.80 48.79
N GLY A 143 -22.74 -23.01 48.74
CA GLY A 143 -22.90 -21.77 49.52
C GLY A 143 -23.91 -21.92 50.66
N LYS A 144 -23.72 -21.15 51.74
CA LYS A 144 -24.71 -20.92 52.82
C LYS A 144 -24.58 -19.51 53.37
N SER A 145 -25.70 -18.94 53.83
CA SER A 145 -25.83 -17.57 54.34
C SER A 145 -26.27 -17.55 55.80
N GLN A 146 -25.74 -16.59 56.58
CA GLN A 146 -26.29 -16.13 57.85
C GLN A 146 -26.11 -14.59 57.95
N VAL A 147 -26.84 -13.95 58.87
CA VAL A 147 -27.08 -12.48 58.85
C VAL A 147 -27.01 -11.86 60.25
N GLY A 148 -26.30 -10.73 60.33
CA GLY A 148 -26.46 -9.67 61.34
C GLY A 148 -25.55 -9.74 62.58
N PRO A 149 -25.48 -8.65 63.38
CA PRO A 149 -26.09 -7.33 63.19
C PRO A 149 -25.07 -6.16 63.12
N GLU A 150 -25.61 -4.95 63.13
CA GLU A 150 -25.01 -3.64 62.85
C GLU A 150 -23.91 -3.15 63.82
N SER A 151 -22.98 -2.35 63.29
CA SER A 151 -22.61 -1.07 63.91
C SER A 151 -22.32 -0.03 62.81
N MET A 152 -22.69 1.23 63.05
CA MET A 152 -22.37 2.35 62.16
C MET A 152 -21.11 3.06 62.64
N ASP A 153 -20.24 3.44 61.72
CA ASP A 153 -19.33 4.58 61.91
C ASP A 153 -19.01 5.24 60.55
N ILE A 154 -18.72 6.55 60.57
CA ILE A 154 -18.79 7.41 59.37
C ILE A 154 -17.49 8.22 59.17
N ASN A 155 -17.14 8.46 57.89
CA ASN A 155 -16.03 9.28 57.37
C ASN A 155 -14.59 8.73 57.44
N SER A 156 -14.11 8.18 56.33
CA SER A 156 -13.02 8.82 55.56
C SER A 156 -12.86 8.18 54.16
N PRO A 157 -12.43 8.93 53.12
CA PRO A 157 -12.20 8.38 51.78
C PRO A 157 -10.83 7.69 51.70
N THR A 158 -10.75 6.46 52.19
CA THR A 158 -9.53 5.63 52.09
C THR A 158 -9.27 5.17 50.65
N LYS A 159 -8.00 5.07 50.28
CA LYS A 159 -7.55 4.63 48.96
C LYS A 159 -7.97 3.17 48.75
N GLY A 160 -8.91 2.93 47.83
CA GLY A 160 -9.37 1.58 47.52
C GLY A 160 -8.28 0.74 46.86
N SER A 161 -7.76 -0.25 47.59
CA SER A 161 -7.16 -1.44 46.99
C SER A 161 -8.17 -2.14 46.07
N LEU A 162 -7.69 -2.85 45.05
CA LEU A 162 -8.56 -3.65 44.20
C LEU A 162 -8.94 -4.95 44.91
N ASP A 163 -10.23 -5.29 44.92
CA ASP A 163 -10.75 -6.53 45.53
C ASP A 163 -10.05 -7.79 44.98
N SER A 164 -9.93 -8.80 45.85
CA SER A 164 -9.50 -10.18 45.53
C SER A 164 -10.29 -10.86 44.40
N ASP A 165 -11.49 -10.37 44.11
CA ASP A 165 -12.52 -11.12 43.38
C ASP A 165 -12.51 -10.87 41.85
N LEU A 166 -11.60 -10.02 41.36
CA LEU A 166 -11.42 -9.77 39.92
C LEU A 166 -10.52 -10.85 39.27
N ASN A 167 -11.04 -12.08 39.17
CA ASN A 167 -10.32 -13.18 38.51
C ASN A 167 -10.00 -12.85 37.03
N ILE A 168 -8.70 -12.79 36.72
CA ILE A 168 -8.11 -12.52 35.40
C ILE A 168 -8.79 -13.33 34.28
N GLY A 169 -9.09 -14.61 34.52
CA GLY A 169 -9.69 -15.50 33.52
C GLY A 169 -11.09 -15.06 33.05
N ASN A 170 -11.88 -14.45 33.93
CA ASN A 170 -13.21 -13.95 33.60
C ASN A 170 -13.13 -12.69 32.73
N LEU A 171 -12.20 -11.77 33.06
CA LEU A 171 -11.94 -10.58 32.26
C LEU A 171 -11.35 -10.93 30.88
N GLU A 172 -10.40 -11.87 30.82
CA GLU A 172 -9.84 -12.34 29.54
C GLU A 172 -10.91 -12.99 28.64
N LYS A 173 -11.86 -13.71 29.24
CA LYS A 173 -13.02 -14.26 28.52
C LYS A 173 -13.92 -13.14 28.00
N PHE A 174 -14.24 -12.15 28.83
CA PHE A 174 -15.02 -10.98 28.44
C PHE A 174 -14.40 -10.23 27.25
N CYS A 175 -13.09 -9.95 27.27
CA CYS A 175 -12.39 -9.33 26.13
C CYS A 175 -12.56 -10.11 24.82
N LYS A 176 -12.42 -11.44 24.87
CA LYS A 176 -12.55 -12.33 23.70
C LYS A 176 -14.00 -12.39 23.20
N GLU A 177 -14.99 -12.18 24.06
CA GLU A 177 -16.41 -12.08 23.68
C GLU A 177 -16.77 -10.68 23.14
N ALA A 178 -16.29 -9.60 23.75
CA ALA A 178 -16.44 -8.22 23.25
C ALA A 178 -15.80 -8.03 21.87
N ALA A 179 -14.62 -8.61 21.64
CA ALA A 179 -13.99 -8.62 20.32
C ALA A 179 -14.81 -9.40 19.27
N ARG A 180 -15.39 -10.55 19.63
CA ARG A 180 -16.31 -11.28 18.74
C ARG A 180 -17.58 -10.48 18.45
N ALA A 181 -18.09 -9.71 19.42
CA ALA A 181 -19.22 -8.81 19.20
C ALA A 181 -18.88 -7.72 18.17
N PHE A 182 -17.71 -7.07 18.29
CA PHE A 182 -17.22 -6.09 17.30
C PHE A 182 -17.21 -6.65 15.87
N PHE A 183 -16.55 -7.80 15.66
CA PHE A 183 -16.47 -8.42 14.33
C PHE A 183 -17.79 -9.04 13.85
N LYS A 184 -18.75 -9.33 14.74
CA LYS A 184 -20.10 -9.77 14.36
C LYS A 184 -21.02 -8.61 13.94
N GLU A 185 -20.94 -7.49 14.63
CA GLU A 185 -21.85 -6.35 14.44
C GLU A 185 -21.33 -5.37 13.38
N TRP A 186 -20.08 -4.91 13.50
CA TRP A 186 -19.48 -3.97 12.55
C TRP A 186 -18.84 -4.72 11.38
N GLY A 187 -18.21 -5.87 11.63
CA GLY A 187 -17.60 -6.69 10.59
C GLY A 187 -16.35 -6.09 9.95
N LEU A 188 -15.89 -6.74 8.86
CA LEU A 188 -14.79 -6.23 8.05
C LEU A 188 -15.29 -5.24 6.98
N ILE A 189 -14.41 -4.34 6.54
CA ILE A 189 -14.64 -3.37 5.46
C ILE A 189 -15.67 -2.27 5.81
N ASN A 190 -16.37 -2.35 6.95
CA ASN A 190 -17.48 -1.48 7.37
C ASN A 190 -17.35 -0.01 6.92
N HIS A 191 -16.30 0.68 7.35
CA HIS A 191 -15.97 2.07 7.00
C HIS A 191 -16.01 2.44 5.51
N GLN A 192 -15.67 1.55 4.56
CA GLN A 192 -15.83 1.86 3.12
C GLN A 192 -17.31 1.88 2.74
N ILE A 193 -18.11 1.01 3.35
CA ILE A 193 -19.56 0.97 3.21
C ILE A 193 -20.18 2.16 3.96
N SER A 194 -19.74 2.47 5.19
CA SER A 194 -20.22 3.61 5.98
C SER A 194 -19.93 4.96 5.30
N SER A 195 -18.71 5.16 4.78
CA SER A 195 -18.32 6.38 4.04
C SER A 195 -19.04 6.48 2.69
N TYR A 196 -19.26 5.35 2.00
CA TYR A 196 -20.09 5.34 0.80
C TYR A 196 -21.56 5.67 1.11
N ASN A 197 -22.14 5.10 2.17
CA ASN A 197 -23.52 5.36 2.58
C ASN A 197 -23.69 6.81 3.04
N ASP A 198 -22.80 7.35 3.87
CA ASP A 198 -22.82 8.76 4.32
C ASP A 198 -22.68 9.74 3.13
N PHE A 199 -21.83 9.39 2.16
CA PHE A 199 -21.77 10.12 0.89
C PHE A 199 -23.09 10.04 0.10
N VAL A 200 -23.75 8.89 0.05
CA VAL A 200 -25.04 8.69 -0.65
C VAL A 200 -26.21 9.38 0.08
N GLU A 201 -26.22 9.40 1.40
CA GLU A 201 -27.28 9.96 2.25
C GLU A 201 -27.16 11.48 2.39
N HIS A 202 -25.94 12.01 2.56
CA HIS A 202 -25.68 13.43 2.80
C HIS A 202 -24.77 14.04 1.73
N GLY A 203 -23.61 13.43 1.48
CA GLY A 203 -22.53 14.01 0.67
C GLY A 203 -22.89 14.35 -0.78
N ILE A 204 -23.86 13.65 -1.39
CA ILE A 204 -24.38 13.94 -2.72
C ILE A 204 -25.27 15.19 -2.70
N GLN A 205 -26.11 15.41 -1.68
CA GLN A 205 -26.93 16.61 -1.57
C GLN A 205 -26.05 17.84 -1.26
N ASP A 206 -25.15 17.73 -0.26
CA ASP A 206 -24.09 18.72 0.03
C ASP A 206 -23.38 19.18 -1.26
N LEU A 207 -23.11 18.24 -2.18
CA LEU A 207 -22.38 18.53 -3.41
C LEU A 207 -23.20 19.37 -4.41
N PHE A 208 -24.49 19.08 -4.60
CA PHE A 208 -25.35 19.90 -5.47
C PHE A 208 -25.67 21.26 -4.82
N ASP A 209 -25.86 21.30 -3.50
CA ASP A 209 -26.10 22.54 -2.77
C ASP A 209 -24.89 23.49 -2.87
N THR A 210 -23.65 22.97 -2.92
CA THR A 210 -22.43 23.78 -3.16
C THR A 210 -22.29 24.37 -4.59
N LEU A 211 -23.26 24.14 -5.49
CA LEU A 211 -23.36 24.86 -6.76
C LEU A 211 -24.13 26.18 -6.61
N GLY A 212 -25.07 26.25 -5.67
CA GLY A 212 -25.93 27.41 -5.44
C GLY A 212 -26.81 27.76 -6.64
N GLU A 213 -27.05 29.07 -6.80
CA GLU A 213 -27.80 29.65 -7.91
C GLU A 213 -26.85 30.05 -9.05
N VAL A 214 -26.99 29.40 -10.20
CA VAL A 214 -26.15 29.65 -11.39
C VAL A 214 -26.86 30.66 -12.30
N VAL A 215 -26.48 31.93 -12.16
CA VAL A 215 -26.90 33.02 -13.06
C VAL A 215 -26.11 32.95 -14.36
N VAL A 216 -26.81 33.04 -15.49
CA VAL A 216 -26.27 32.93 -16.84
C VAL A 216 -26.63 34.17 -17.66
N GLU A 217 -25.63 35.01 -17.91
CA GLU A 217 -25.72 36.23 -18.70
C GLU A 217 -25.23 36.02 -20.15
N PRO A 218 -25.75 36.76 -21.15
CA PRO A 218 -25.31 36.67 -22.54
C PRO A 218 -23.84 37.09 -22.69
N GLY A 219 -23.14 36.50 -23.67
CA GLY A 219 -21.70 36.72 -23.89
C GLY A 219 -21.35 38.06 -24.55
N TYR A 220 -22.33 38.94 -24.75
CA TYR A 220 -22.19 40.25 -25.36
C TYR A 220 -23.26 41.19 -24.80
N ASP A 221 -22.87 42.45 -24.58
CA ASP A 221 -23.70 43.54 -24.07
C ASP A 221 -24.69 44.06 -25.14
N PRO A 222 -26.01 43.78 -25.03
CA PRO A 222 -26.99 44.13 -26.05
C PRO A 222 -27.18 45.63 -26.26
N SER A 223 -26.85 46.46 -25.25
CA SER A 223 -27.05 47.93 -25.32
C SER A 223 -26.32 48.57 -26.50
N LYS A 224 -25.22 47.96 -26.95
CA LYS A 224 -24.37 48.38 -28.07
C LYS A 224 -24.97 48.12 -29.46
N LYS A 225 -26.14 47.48 -29.55
CA LYS A 225 -26.87 47.25 -30.81
C LYS A 225 -28.24 47.92 -30.90
N GLY A 226 -28.74 48.52 -29.82
CA GLY A 226 -29.97 49.33 -29.83
C GLY A 226 -31.27 48.53 -30.00
N ASP A 227 -31.25 47.21 -29.85
CA ASP A 227 -32.43 46.35 -30.03
C ASP A 227 -32.40 45.17 -29.04
N GLY A 228 -33.57 44.84 -28.47
CA GLY A 228 -33.76 43.74 -27.51
C GLY A 228 -33.60 44.08 -26.01
N ALA A 229 -34.49 43.52 -25.18
CA ALA A 229 -34.42 43.60 -23.72
C ALA A 229 -33.38 42.62 -23.13
N TRP A 230 -32.83 42.93 -21.95
CA TRP A 230 -31.78 42.14 -21.29
C TRP A 230 -32.30 40.77 -20.80
N ARG A 231 -32.13 39.73 -21.61
CA ARG A 231 -32.46 38.34 -21.26
C ARG A 231 -31.31 37.72 -20.45
N HIS A 232 -31.58 37.31 -19.21
CA HIS A 232 -30.72 36.45 -18.40
C HIS A 232 -31.47 35.15 -18.07
N ALA A 233 -30.75 34.08 -17.73
CA ALA A 233 -31.33 32.83 -17.25
C ALA A 233 -30.71 32.44 -15.91
N THR A 234 -31.52 31.90 -15.00
CA THR A 234 -31.07 31.53 -13.65
C THR A 234 -31.44 30.08 -13.38
N ILE A 235 -30.48 29.30 -12.89
CA ILE A 235 -30.59 27.83 -12.76
C ILE A 235 -30.28 27.46 -11.32
N THR A 236 -31.24 26.80 -10.66
CA THR A 236 -31.09 26.29 -9.29
C THR A 236 -31.23 24.76 -9.30
N PHE A 237 -30.39 24.09 -8.53
CA PHE A 237 -30.48 22.64 -8.35
C PHE A 237 -31.33 22.31 -7.13
N GLY A 238 -32.34 21.45 -7.30
CA GLY A 238 -33.23 21.03 -6.24
C GLY A 238 -32.73 19.79 -5.49
N LYS A 239 -33.61 19.22 -4.65
CA LYS A 239 -33.33 17.98 -3.91
C LYS A 239 -33.02 16.81 -4.87
N VAL A 240 -31.84 16.23 -4.71
CA VAL A 240 -31.39 15.04 -5.44
C VAL A 240 -32.23 13.82 -5.01
N ARG A 241 -32.48 12.92 -5.96
CA ARG A 241 -33.09 11.61 -5.70
C ARG A 241 -32.17 10.51 -6.20
N LEU A 242 -31.99 9.50 -5.37
CA LEU A 242 -31.27 8.27 -5.74
C LEU A 242 -32.30 7.16 -5.90
N GLU A 243 -32.44 6.71 -7.15
CA GLU A 243 -33.23 5.53 -7.48
C GLU A 243 -32.42 4.26 -7.22
N LYS A 244 -33.05 3.09 -7.30
CA LYS A 244 -32.32 1.82 -7.18
C LYS A 244 -31.43 1.64 -8.43
N PRO A 245 -30.38 0.79 -8.38
CA PRO A 245 -29.54 0.54 -9.55
C PRO A 245 -30.33 -0.05 -10.73
N GLU A 246 -30.75 0.82 -11.64
CA GLU A 246 -31.45 0.54 -12.89
C GLU A 246 -30.53 0.72 -14.10
N PHE A 247 -30.95 0.21 -15.27
CA PHE A 247 -30.02 -0.14 -16.34
C PHE A 247 -30.43 0.43 -17.70
N TRP A 248 -29.65 1.40 -18.19
CA TRP A 248 -29.97 2.22 -19.37
C TRP A 248 -28.69 2.45 -20.23
N PRO A 249 -28.72 2.29 -21.57
CA PRO A 249 -27.49 2.17 -22.39
C PRO A 249 -27.01 3.44 -23.16
N GLU A 250 -25.68 3.46 -23.40
CA GLU A 250 -24.85 4.27 -24.34
C GLU A 250 -23.86 5.33 -23.74
N LYS A 251 -23.02 5.94 -24.60
CA LYS A 251 -21.56 6.14 -24.39
C LYS A 251 -21.07 7.60 -24.54
N ASN A 252 -19.88 7.97 -24.00
CA ASN A 252 -19.09 9.15 -24.43
C ASN A 252 -17.61 9.19 -23.93
N ASP A 253 -16.82 10.15 -24.47
CA ASP A 253 -15.35 10.31 -24.25
C ASP A 253 -14.93 11.65 -23.55
N ILE A 254 -13.61 11.90 -23.40
CA ILE A 254 -12.95 12.62 -22.27
C ILE A 254 -12.16 13.90 -22.66
N GLU A 255 -11.91 14.83 -21.72
CA GLU A 255 -10.55 15.32 -21.29
C GLU A 255 -10.59 16.31 -20.07
N GLU A 256 -9.46 16.59 -19.39
CA GLU A 256 -9.39 17.02 -17.96
C GLU A 256 -8.18 17.95 -17.57
N GLY A 257 -8.18 18.61 -16.40
CA GLY A 257 -7.05 19.43 -15.86
C GLY A 257 -7.20 20.04 -14.43
N SER A 258 -6.09 20.43 -13.75
CA SER A 258 -6.01 20.71 -12.29
C SER A 258 -5.04 21.84 -11.81
N LEU A 259 -5.12 22.30 -10.54
CA LEU A 259 -4.27 23.37 -9.92
C LEU A 259 -3.92 23.16 -8.40
N LYS A 260 -3.24 24.12 -7.72
CA LYS A 260 -2.42 23.93 -6.47
C LYS A 260 -2.58 24.98 -5.33
N LEU A 261 -1.88 24.74 -4.19
CA LEU A 261 -1.95 25.40 -2.86
C LEU A 261 -0.75 26.32 -2.48
N ILE A 262 -0.82 26.96 -1.28
CA ILE A 262 0.08 28.02 -0.71
C ILE A 262 0.81 27.52 0.57
N TYR A 263 1.93 28.16 0.98
CA TYR A 263 2.68 27.96 2.25
C TYR A 263 3.51 29.22 2.62
N VAL A 264 4.09 29.26 3.82
CA VAL A 264 4.92 30.38 4.36
C VAL A 264 6.37 29.90 4.66
N LYS A 265 7.38 30.79 4.61
CA LYS A 265 8.80 30.43 4.84
C LYS A 265 9.62 31.60 5.43
N LEU A 266 10.58 31.31 6.31
CA LEU A 266 11.65 32.22 6.71
C LEU A 266 12.64 32.47 5.56
N VAL A 267 13.16 33.69 5.43
CA VAL A 267 14.12 34.09 4.38
C VAL A 267 15.22 34.98 4.98
N GLU A 268 16.43 34.89 4.43
CA GLU A 268 17.55 35.80 4.76
C GLU A 268 17.38 37.13 4.00
N ALA A 269 17.67 38.25 4.66
CA ALA A 269 17.58 39.56 4.03
C ALA A 269 18.61 39.75 2.89
N PRO A 270 18.27 40.48 1.80
CA PRO A 270 19.24 40.85 0.78
C PRO A 270 20.35 41.76 1.38
N LYS A 271 21.58 41.57 0.94
CA LYS A 271 22.75 42.29 1.49
C LYS A 271 22.78 43.75 1.03
N ALA A 272 22.29 44.65 1.87
CA ALA A 272 22.70 46.06 1.91
C ALA A 272 23.86 46.25 2.91
N GLU A 273 24.71 47.25 2.68
CA GLU A 273 25.93 47.45 3.47
C GLU A 273 25.62 48.02 4.87
N GLY A 274 26.12 47.36 5.93
CA GLY A 274 26.17 47.95 7.29
C GLY A 274 25.97 47.00 8.47
N PHE A 275 25.25 45.88 8.32
CA PHE A 275 24.94 44.97 9.44
C PHE A 275 25.04 43.48 9.06
N HIS A 276 25.42 42.64 10.03
CA HIS A 276 25.49 41.19 9.86
C HIS A 276 24.10 40.53 9.96
N GLY A 277 23.59 40.02 8.82
CA GLY A 277 22.78 38.79 8.77
C GLY A 277 21.50 38.75 9.61
N GLY A 278 20.62 39.74 9.50
CA GLY A 278 19.27 39.67 10.09
C GLY A 278 18.37 38.65 9.37
N LYS A 279 17.73 37.74 10.11
CA LYS A 279 16.66 36.88 9.59
C LYS A 279 15.33 37.61 9.63
N VAL A 280 14.51 37.43 8.59
CA VAL A 280 13.25 38.16 8.41
C VAL A 280 12.08 37.20 8.17
N ILE A 281 10.89 37.59 8.64
CA ILE A 281 9.66 36.81 8.51
C ILE A 281 8.82 37.35 7.34
N SER A 282 8.78 36.59 6.24
CA SER A 282 8.00 36.93 5.04
C SER A 282 6.81 35.98 4.84
N VAL A 283 5.69 36.53 4.34
CA VAL A 283 4.52 35.76 3.87
C VAL A 283 4.63 35.57 2.36
N TYR A 284 4.24 34.39 1.88
CA TYR A 284 3.98 34.13 0.47
C TYR A 284 2.47 33.90 0.27
N PHE A 285 1.83 34.71 -0.56
CA PHE A 285 0.38 34.67 -0.78
C PHE A 285 0.04 35.08 -2.21
N LEU A 286 -0.82 34.30 -2.89
CA LEU A 286 -1.22 34.48 -4.30
C LEU A 286 -0.04 34.86 -5.23
N TYR A 287 1.04 34.08 -5.11
CA TYR A 287 2.31 34.22 -5.84
C TYR A 287 3.20 35.43 -5.51
N ALA A 288 2.74 36.38 -4.69
CA ALA A 288 3.55 37.47 -4.16
C ALA A 288 4.28 37.07 -2.86
N THR A 289 5.46 37.64 -2.63
CA THR A 289 6.18 37.59 -1.34
C THR A 289 6.14 38.98 -0.72
N MET A 290 5.89 39.08 0.59
CA MET A 290 5.89 40.36 1.32
C MET A 290 6.34 40.16 2.78
N PRO A 291 6.87 41.19 3.46
CA PRO A 291 7.11 41.17 4.91
C PRO A 291 5.81 40.93 5.67
N ILE A 292 5.83 40.08 6.70
CA ILE A 292 4.59 39.68 7.40
C ILE A 292 3.88 40.86 8.07
N TRP A 293 4.63 41.91 8.43
CA TRP A 293 4.11 43.13 9.03
C TRP A 293 3.11 43.87 8.13
N ILE A 294 3.38 43.94 6.82
CA ILE A 294 2.46 44.57 5.85
C ILE A 294 1.12 43.81 5.80
N MET A 295 1.16 42.47 5.89
CA MET A 295 -0.05 41.63 5.91
C MET A 295 -0.88 41.84 7.19
N PHE A 296 -0.26 42.02 8.35
CA PHE A 296 -0.99 42.32 9.60
C PHE A 296 -1.78 43.63 9.52
N PHE A 297 -1.18 44.71 9.00
CA PHE A 297 -1.87 45.99 8.83
C PHE A 297 -2.95 45.93 7.75
N ALA A 298 -2.73 45.24 6.63
CA ALA A 298 -3.77 45.03 5.61
C ALA A 298 -5.00 44.25 6.12
N LEU A 299 -4.81 43.38 7.13
CA LEU A 299 -5.86 42.64 7.83
C LEU A 299 -6.55 43.44 8.98
N GLY A 300 -6.14 44.68 9.25
CA GLY A 300 -6.82 45.55 10.22
C GLY A 300 -6.21 45.59 11.64
N ALA A 301 -4.90 45.36 11.76
CA ALA A 301 -4.14 45.80 12.93
C ALA A 301 -3.93 47.33 12.91
N SER A 302 -3.96 47.96 14.09
CA SER A 302 -3.90 49.42 14.27
C SER A 302 -2.54 49.96 14.72
N SER A 303 -1.67 49.11 15.27
CA SER A 303 -0.34 49.50 15.76
C SER A 303 0.60 48.30 15.87
N ASP A 304 1.92 48.56 15.84
CA ASP A 304 2.96 47.53 16.02
C ASP A 304 2.83 46.82 17.39
N LYS A 305 2.32 47.53 18.41
CA LYS A 305 2.01 46.95 19.73
C LYS A 305 0.88 45.94 19.67
N GLU A 306 -0.19 46.23 18.91
CA GLU A 306 -1.29 45.27 18.71
C GLU A 306 -0.82 44.01 17.98
N VAL A 307 0.08 44.16 16.98
CA VAL A 307 0.68 43.01 16.29
C VAL A 307 1.52 42.15 17.24
N LEU A 308 2.36 42.76 18.08
CA LEU A 308 3.12 42.05 19.11
C LEU A 308 2.21 41.30 20.11
N GLU A 309 1.10 41.92 20.52
CA GLU A 309 0.09 41.30 21.38
C GLU A 309 -0.64 40.13 20.70
N MET A 310 -0.95 40.23 19.40
CA MET A 310 -1.52 39.12 18.62
C MET A 310 -0.56 37.92 18.47
N ILE A 311 0.76 38.15 18.49
CA ILE A 311 1.76 37.07 18.44
C ILE A 311 1.99 36.45 19.83
N ASP A 312 1.57 37.07 20.94
CA ASP A 312 1.57 36.46 22.28
C ASP A 312 2.96 35.93 22.72
N LEU A 313 4.00 36.74 22.55
CA LEU A 313 5.37 36.40 22.97
C LEU A 313 5.68 36.97 24.35
N LYS A 314 5.54 36.12 25.38
CA LYS A 314 5.93 36.45 26.76
C LYS A 314 7.42 36.21 27.02
N ASP A 315 7.89 35.02 26.67
CA ASP A 315 9.26 34.55 26.93
C ASP A 315 10.22 34.93 25.78
N CYS A 316 10.25 36.23 25.45
CA CYS A 316 11.09 36.81 24.41
C CYS A 316 12.58 36.75 24.76
N ASP A 317 13.34 35.91 24.08
CA ASP A 317 14.80 36.05 24.07
C ASP A 317 15.19 37.27 23.22
N ALA A 318 16.32 37.90 23.52
CA ALA A 318 16.86 39.00 22.72
C ALA A 318 16.99 38.65 21.22
N GLY A 319 17.29 37.38 20.90
CA GLY A 319 17.31 36.88 19.52
C GLY A 319 15.94 36.89 18.82
N MET A 320 14.85 36.63 19.53
CA MET A 320 13.49 36.71 18.97
C MET A 320 13.11 38.17 18.69
N ILE A 321 13.44 39.07 19.63
CA ILE A 321 13.21 40.52 19.48
C ILE A 321 13.98 41.06 18.27
N ASN A 322 15.25 40.66 18.09
CA ASN A 322 16.06 41.09 16.96
C ASN A 322 15.49 40.67 15.60
N ILE A 323 14.92 39.46 15.48
CA ILE A 323 14.26 38.99 14.25
C ILE A 323 12.99 39.81 13.96
N ILE A 324 12.23 40.18 14.99
CA ILE A 324 11.03 41.02 14.83
C ILE A 324 11.42 42.44 14.43
N LEU A 325 12.42 43.05 15.08
CA LEU A 325 12.93 44.38 14.72
C LEU A 325 13.49 44.42 13.29
N ALA A 326 14.22 43.39 12.87
CA ALA A 326 14.68 43.24 11.48
C ALA A 326 13.50 43.13 10.49
N THR A 327 12.43 42.43 10.87
CA THR A 327 11.22 42.27 10.04
C THR A 327 10.41 43.57 9.93
N ILE A 328 10.36 44.38 11.00
CA ILE A 328 9.74 45.72 10.95
C ILE A 328 10.56 46.64 10.03
N LYS A 329 11.89 46.62 10.15
CA LYS A 329 12.80 47.41 9.30
C LYS A 329 12.70 47.04 7.82
N ASP A 330 12.59 45.76 7.48
CA ASP A 330 12.35 45.29 6.10
C ASP A 330 10.96 45.73 5.57
N ALA A 331 9.94 45.78 6.42
CA ALA A 331 8.63 46.33 6.05
C ALA A 331 8.67 47.84 5.80
N ASP A 332 9.41 48.60 6.61
CA ASP A 332 9.64 50.05 6.42
C ASP A 332 10.46 50.34 5.14
N GLU A 333 11.52 49.57 4.88
CA GLU A 333 12.34 49.71 3.66
C GLU A 333 11.58 49.35 2.38
N GLN A 334 10.60 48.45 2.43
CA GLN A 334 9.78 48.08 1.28
C GLN A 334 8.56 49.01 1.09
N PHE A 335 7.92 49.47 2.17
CA PHE A 335 6.79 50.39 2.08
C PHE A 335 6.50 51.16 3.39
N GLU A 336 7.22 52.24 3.66
CA GLU A 336 7.01 53.20 4.77
C GLU A 336 5.52 53.55 5.07
N GLY A 337 4.66 53.54 4.05
CA GLY A 337 3.21 53.78 4.18
C GLY A 337 2.39 52.65 4.81
N PHE A 338 2.97 51.49 5.16
CA PHE A 338 2.22 50.27 5.52
C PHE A 338 1.37 50.39 6.80
N ARG A 339 1.67 51.33 7.70
CA ARG A 339 0.92 51.48 8.97
C ARG A 339 -0.50 52.08 8.81
N SER A 340 -0.90 52.43 7.59
CA SER A 340 -2.26 52.84 7.24
C SER A 340 -3.00 51.71 6.53
N LEU A 341 -4.18 51.34 7.04
CA LEU A 341 -4.99 50.20 6.56
C LEU A 341 -5.22 50.22 5.04
N ASP A 342 -5.70 51.35 4.52
CA ASP A 342 -6.07 51.48 3.11
C ASP A 342 -4.84 51.39 2.20
N LYS A 343 -3.75 52.07 2.59
CA LYS A 343 -2.45 52.03 1.89
C LYS A 343 -1.84 50.62 1.90
N ALA A 344 -1.94 49.89 3.00
CA ALA A 344 -1.47 48.51 3.10
C ALA A 344 -2.28 47.57 2.19
N ARG A 345 -3.61 47.74 2.15
CA ARG A 345 -4.51 47.00 1.25
C ARG A 345 -4.20 47.30 -0.21
N GLU A 346 -4.04 48.57 -0.59
CA GLU A 346 -3.64 48.98 -1.95
C GLU A 346 -2.30 48.36 -2.37
N HIS A 347 -1.28 48.43 -1.51
CA HIS A 347 0.05 47.86 -1.77
C HIS A 347 -0.01 46.34 -1.96
N VAL A 348 -0.67 45.60 -1.07
CA VAL A 348 -0.83 44.13 -1.19
C VAL A 348 -1.63 43.75 -2.43
N ASN A 349 -2.68 44.51 -2.77
CA ASN A 349 -3.47 44.31 -3.99
C ASN A 349 -2.64 44.56 -5.27
N ALA A 350 -1.77 45.58 -5.27
CA ALA A 350 -0.85 45.86 -6.37
C ALA A 350 0.19 44.73 -6.55
N LEU A 351 0.81 44.25 -5.46
CA LEU A 351 1.75 43.11 -5.51
C LEU A 351 1.10 41.84 -6.09
N ILE A 352 -0.14 41.54 -5.68
CA ILE A 352 -0.89 40.36 -6.13
C ILE A 352 -1.39 40.53 -7.58
N LYS A 353 -1.80 41.73 -8.00
CA LYS A 353 -2.19 42.01 -9.39
C LYS A 353 -1.03 41.97 -10.39
N ASN A 354 0.19 42.28 -9.92
CA ASN A 354 1.42 42.14 -10.71
C ASN A 354 1.92 40.69 -10.81
N ALA A 355 1.25 39.72 -10.17
CA ALA A 355 1.63 38.32 -10.23
C ALA A 355 1.33 37.67 -11.60
N LYS A 356 1.93 36.51 -11.84
CA LYS A 356 1.81 35.75 -13.10
C LYS A 356 0.39 35.23 -13.40
N PHE A 357 -0.45 35.11 -12.37
CA PHE A 357 -1.85 34.71 -12.44
C PHE A 357 -2.64 35.50 -11.37
N PRO A 358 -3.05 36.74 -11.65
CA PRO A 358 -3.76 37.55 -10.67
C PRO A 358 -5.21 37.05 -10.47
N PRO A 359 -5.78 37.19 -9.27
CA PRO A 359 -7.22 36.98 -9.06
C PRO A 359 -8.03 38.02 -9.82
N SER A 360 -9.26 37.67 -10.22
CA SER A 360 -10.24 38.59 -10.79
C SER A 360 -11.13 39.23 -9.70
N GLU A 361 -11.16 38.60 -8.52
CA GLU A 361 -11.93 38.96 -7.34
C GLU A 361 -11.40 40.22 -6.63
N SER A 362 -12.22 40.86 -5.79
CA SER A 362 -11.80 41.98 -4.93
C SER A 362 -10.88 41.56 -3.79
N PHE A 363 -10.27 42.52 -3.08
CA PHE A 363 -9.34 42.24 -1.96
C PHE A 363 -10.00 41.37 -0.89
N ASP A 364 -11.16 41.79 -0.39
CA ASP A 364 -11.84 41.09 0.70
C ASP A 364 -12.40 39.73 0.22
N GLU A 365 -12.80 39.60 -1.06
CA GLU A 365 -13.18 38.31 -1.67
C GLU A 365 -12.01 37.32 -1.76
N TYR A 366 -10.85 37.73 -2.30
CA TYR A 366 -9.71 36.82 -2.43
C TYR A 366 -9.07 36.51 -1.07
N VAL A 367 -9.13 37.43 -0.11
CA VAL A 367 -8.73 37.18 1.29
C VAL A 367 -9.73 36.24 1.98
N ALA A 368 -11.03 36.36 1.75
CA ALA A 368 -12.02 35.39 2.22
C ALA A 368 -11.74 33.99 1.65
N LYS A 369 -11.49 33.90 0.33
CA LYS A 369 -11.44 32.66 -0.45
C LYS A 369 -10.11 31.89 -0.38
N TYR A 370 -8.97 32.57 -0.22
CA TYR A 370 -7.65 31.93 -0.29
C TYR A 370 -6.78 32.05 0.97
N LEU A 371 -7.02 33.03 1.86
CA LEU A 371 -6.27 33.17 3.12
C LEU A 371 -7.10 32.61 4.27
N PHE A 372 -6.73 31.43 4.80
CA PHE A 372 -7.46 30.74 5.89
C PHE A 372 -9.00 30.69 5.66
N PRO A 373 -9.50 30.01 4.61
CA PRO A 373 -10.89 30.11 4.18
C PRO A 373 -11.94 29.61 5.18
N ASN A 374 -11.56 28.79 6.16
CA ASN A 374 -12.44 28.36 7.26
C ASN A 374 -12.69 29.46 8.30
N ILE A 375 -11.75 30.40 8.45
CA ILE A 375 -11.79 31.45 9.47
C ILE A 375 -12.56 32.64 8.90
N ILE A 376 -13.58 33.11 9.61
CA ILE A 376 -14.41 34.25 9.17
C ILE A 376 -13.89 35.54 9.81
N GLY A 377 -13.79 36.62 9.02
CA GLY A 377 -13.27 37.93 9.46
C GLY A 377 -11.77 38.14 9.23
N HIS A 378 -11.29 39.39 9.30
CA HIS A 378 -9.89 39.73 9.06
C HIS A 378 -9.04 39.75 10.34
N ARG A 379 -9.60 40.23 11.47
CA ARG A 379 -8.91 40.24 12.78
C ARG A 379 -8.68 38.85 13.37
N THR A 380 -9.59 37.92 13.15
CA THR A 380 -9.45 36.48 13.46
C THR A 380 -8.32 35.86 12.64
N LYS A 381 -8.26 36.12 11.32
CA LYS A 381 -7.16 35.71 10.44
C LYS A 381 -5.82 36.32 10.86
N ALA A 382 -5.80 37.57 11.31
CA ALA A 382 -4.60 38.21 11.88
C ALA A 382 -4.15 37.52 13.19
N ARG A 383 -5.07 37.24 14.12
CA ARG A 383 -4.77 36.49 15.35
C ARG A 383 -4.23 35.08 15.06
N PHE A 384 -4.77 34.38 14.07
CA PHE A 384 -4.27 33.06 13.64
C PHE A 384 -2.89 33.16 12.98
N LEU A 385 -2.64 34.18 12.14
CA LEU A 385 -1.32 34.48 11.59
C LEU A 385 -0.30 34.78 12.70
N GLY A 386 -0.71 35.49 13.75
CA GLY A 386 0.09 35.72 14.97
C GLY A 386 0.48 34.43 15.67
N TYR A 387 -0.47 33.49 15.85
CA TYR A 387 -0.17 32.17 16.39
C TYR A 387 0.81 31.37 15.50
N MET A 388 0.69 31.45 14.17
CA MET A 388 1.67 30.82 13.26
C MET A 388 3.08 31.41 13.42
N VAL A 389 3.21 32.73 13.58
CA VAL A 389 4.49 33.40 13.85
C VAL A 389 5.08 32.97 15.19
N LYS A 390 4.25 32.87 16.24
CA LYS A 390 4.67 32.32 17.55
C LYS A 390 5.23 30.91 17.42
N CYS A 391 4.53 30.03 16.69
CA CYS A 391 4.98 28.66 16.45
C CYS A 391 6.32 28.60 15.71
N LEU A 392 6.49 29.43 14.67
CA LEU A 392 7.73 29.52 13.89
C LEU A 392 8.91 30.00 14.74
N LEU A 393 8.74 31.07 15.53
CA LEU A 393 9.77 31.61 16.42
C LEU A 393 10.14 30.61 17.53
N LEU A 394 9.17 30.06 18.25
CA LEU A 394 9.44 29.07 19.30
C LEU A 394 10.17 27.82 18.75
N SER A 395 9.87 27.41 17.51
CA SER A 395 10.56 26.30 16.87
C SER A 395 11.98 26.67 16.43
N SER A 396 12.18 27.89 15.91
CA SER A 396 13.50 28.37 15.46
C SER A 396 14.52 28.54 16.60
N PHE A 397 14.07 28.71 17.83
CA PHE A 397 14.91 28.77 19.04
C PHE A 397 14.82 27.48 19.89
N GLY A 398 14.23 26.41 19.37
CA GLY A 398 14.14 25.10 20.05
C GLY A 398 13.21 25.02 21.27
N LYS A 399 12.54 26.12 21.66
CA LYS A 399 11.53 26.15 22.73
C LYS A 399 10.28 25.32 22.39
N ARG A 400 10.01 25.06 21.11
CA ARG A 400 9.02 24.10 20.61
C ARG A 400 9.73 23.08 19.71
N LYS A 401 9.37 21.80 19.82
CA LYS A 401 9.85 20.75 18.90
C LYS A 401 9.20 20.94 17.53
N CYS A 402 9.98 20.82 16.46
CA CYS A 402 9.43 20.79 15.10
C CYS A 402 8.51 19.58 14.91
N ASP A 403 7.34 19.79 14.29
CA ASP A 403 6.33 18.74 14.10
C ASP A 403 6.84 17.61 13.18
N ASN A 404 6.61 16.36 13.60
CA ASN A 404 7.06 15.19 12.86
C ASN A 404 6.17 14.92 11.63
N LYS A 405 6.79 14.96 10.45
CA LYS A 405 6.15 14.73 9.14
C LYS A 405 5.75 13.28 8.90
N ASP A 406 6.45 12.34 9.53
CA ASP A 406 6.16 10.91 9.39
C ASP A 406 5.08 10.42 10.36
N ASP A 407 4.66 11.26 11.30
CA ASP A 407 3.60 10.97 12.25
C ASP A 407 2.22 10.78 11.56
N PHE A 408 1.39 9.88 12.10
CA PHE A 408 0.04 9.61 11.58
C PHE A 408 -0.99 10.63 12.03
N ARG A 409 -0.74 11.37 13.12
CA ARG A 409 -1.60 12.47 13.60
C ARG A 409 -1.75 13.58 12.56
N ASN A 410 -0.65 13.87 11.86
CA ASN A 410 -0.54 14.85 10.77
C ASN A 410 -1.06 14.32 9.42
N LYS A 411 -1.75 13.17 9.39
CA LYS A 411 -2.21 12.49 8.19
C LYS A 411 -3.71 12.17 8.30
N ARG A 412 -4.33 11.92 7.15
CA ARG A 412 -5.73 11.48 7.01
C ARG A 412 -5.82 10.39 5.94
N LEU A 413 -6.88 9.58 6.02
CA LEU A 413 -7.21 8.56 5.04
C LEU A 413 -8.50 8.95 4.30
N ASP A 414 -8.38 9.50 3.09
CA ASP A 414 -9.52 9.65 2.17
C ASP A 414 -10.12 8.25 1.90
N LEU A 415 -11.41 8.05 2.18
CA LEU A 415 -12.15 6.81 1.90
C LEU A 415 -12.91 6.93 0.57
N ALA A 416 -13.73 5.91 0.25
CA ALA A 416 -14.58 5.92 -0.92
C ALA A 416 -15.45 7.20 -1.02
N GLY A 417 -16.05 7.67 0.07
CA GLY A 417 -16.95 8.83 0.07
C GLY A 417 -16.26 10.15 -0.27
N GLU A 418 -15.12 10.47 0.36
CA GLU A 418 -14.41 11.73 0.12
C GLU A 418 -13.76 11.75 -1.28
N LEU A 419 -13.23 10.61 -1.72
CA LEU A 419 -12.72 10.44 -3.08
C LEU A 419 -13.84 10.61 -4.11
N LEU A 420 -15.02 10.00 -3.89
CA LEU A 420 -16.15 10.14 -4.81
C LEU A 420 -16.72 11.55 -4.83
N ALA A 421 -16.83 12.22 -3.68
CA ALA A 421 -17.22 13.62 -3.61
C ALA A 421 -16.28 14.50 -4.43
N ARG A 422 -14.96 14.22 -4.43
CA ARG A 422 -13.98 14.97 -5.21
C ARG A 422 -14.12 14.73 -6.73
N GLU A 423 -14.18 13.48 -7.18
CA GLU A 423 -14.28 13.18 -8.62
C GLU A 423 -15.65 13.59 -9.18
N LEU A 424 -16.74 13.36 -8.45
CA LEU A 424 -18.09 13.80 -8.83
C LEU A 424 -18.17 15.34 -8.91
N ARG A 425 -17.53 16.08 -7.97
CA ARG A 425 -17.42 17.55 -8.03
C ARG A 425 -16.70 18.04 -9.28
N ALA A 426 -15.68 17.32 -9.75
CA ALA A 426 -14.97 17.66 -10.98
C ALA A 426 -15.86 17.48 -12.22
N HIS A 427 -16.57 16.35 -12.32
CA HIS A 427 -17.46 16.06 -13.46
C HIS A 427 -18.72 16.94 -13.47
N ILE A 428 -19.35 17.20 -12.32
CA ILE A 428 -20.48 18.13 -12.20
C ILE A 428 -20.07 19.54 -12.66
N ARG A 429 -18.95 20.07 -12.16
CA ARG A 429 -18.43 21.40 -12.59
C ARG A 429 -18.00 21.45 -14.05
N HIS A 430 -17.74 20.31 -14.69
CA HIS A 430 -17.52 20.25 -16.14
C HIS A 430 -18.86 20.30 -16.91
N ALA A 431 -19.87 19.55 -16.47
CA ALA A 431 -21.21 19.57 -17.04
C ALA A 431 -21.87 20.95 -16.91
N GLU A 432 -21.82 21.55 -15.72
CA GLU A 432 -22.22 22.94 -15.40
C GLU A 432 -21.62 23.94 -16.41
N LYS A 433 -20.29 23.97 -16.55
CA LYS A 433 -19.60 24.89 -17.48
C LYS A 433 -19.97 24.67 -18.95
N ARG A 434 -20.35 23.45 -19.34
CA ARG A 434 -20.81 23.14 -20.70
C ARG A 434 -22.26 23.58 -20.91
N MET A 435 -23.12 23.37 -19.91
CA MET A 435 -24.51 23.82 -19.86
C MET A 435 -24.60 25.34 -19.95
N VAL A 436 -23.87 26.06 -19.08
CA VAL A 436 -23.75 27.53 -19.10
C VAL A 436 -23.31 28.02 -20.50
N ARG A 437 -22.21 27.48 -21.03
CA ARG A 437 -21.72 27.84 -22.38
C ARG A 437 -22.67 27.48 -23.52
N ALA A 438 -23.67 26.62 -23.31
CA ALA A 438 -24.70 26.32 -24.31
C ALA A 438 -25.85 27.34 -24.22
N ILE A 439 -26.37 27.57 -23.01
CA ILE A 439 -27.42 28.55 -22.73
C ILE A 439 -26.96 29.97 -23.14
N GLN A 440 -25.72 30.35 -22.84
CA GLN A 440 -25.15 31.64 -23.29
C GLN A 440 -25.17 31.82 -24.81
N ARG A 441 -25.06 30.76 -25.61
CA ARG A 441 -25.08 30.85 -27.08
C ARG A 441 -26.47 31.07 -27.66
N ASP A 442 -27.51 30.63 -26.95
CA ASP A 442 -28.90 30.86 -27.36
C ASP A 442 -29.45 32.17 -26.78
N LEU A 443 -29.04 32.57 -25.56
CA LEU A 443 -29.28 33.92 -25.01
C LEU A 443 -28.63 35.05 -25.83
N SER A 444 -27.52 34.78 -26.53
CA SER A 444 -26.80 35.79 -27.32
C SER A 444 -27.33 35.96 -28.76
N GLY A 445 -28.54 35.50 -29.04
CA GLY A 445 -29.21 35.65 -30.34
C GLY A 445 -30.73 35.53 -30.20
N ASP A 446 -31.45 35.75 -31.30
CA ASP A 446 -32.92 35.65 -31.29
C ASP A 446 -33.35 34.18 -31.49
N ARG A 447 -33.13 33.38 -30.44
CA ARG A 447 -33.46 31.95 -30.38
C ARG A 447 -34.25 31.65 -29.11
N ASP A 448 -35.16 30.69 -29.23
CA ASP A 448 -35.89 30.17 -28.07
C ASP A 448 -35.01 29.21 -27.24
N LEU A 449 -35.03 29.41 -25.93
CA LEU A 449 -34.38 28.52 -24.97
C LEU A 449 -34.94 27.10 -25.10
N GLN A 450 -34.04 26.13 -25.13
CA GLN A 450 -34.39 24.71 -25.25
C GLN A 450 -34.73 24.09 -23.88
N PRO A 451 -35.45 22.95 -23.85
CA PRO A 451 -35.59 22.15 -22.64
C PRO A 451 -34.22 21.77 -22.04
N ILE A 452 -34.14 21.73 -20.71
CA ILE A 452 -32.88 21.64 -19.96
C ILE A 452 -32.07 20.37 -20.28
N GLU A 453 -32.74 19.30 -20.70
CA GLU A 453 -32.18 18.03 -21.14
C GLU A 453 -31.29 18.17 -22.41
N ARG A 454 -31.46 19.25 -23.19
CA ARG A 454 -30.57 19.58 -24.32
C ARG A 454 -29.30 20.33 -23.91
N TYR A 455 -29.27 20.90 -22.70
CA TYR A 455 -28.12 21.64 -22.18
C TYR A 455 -27.29 20.83 -21.18
N LEU A 456 -27.90 19.90 -20.45
CA LEU A 456 -27.23 19.04 -19.47
C LEU A 456 -26.77 17.70 -20.08
N ASP A 457 -25.49 17.59 -20.45
CA ASP A 457 -24.91 16.33 -20.93
C ASP A 457 -24.53 15.39 -19.76
N ALA A 458 -25.51 14.61 -19.30
CA ALA A 458 -25.35 13.64 -18.21
C ALA A 458 -24.23 12.61 -18.44
N SER A 459 -23.86 12.35 -19.70
CA SER A 459 -22.83 11.37 -20.05
C SER A 459 -21.44 11.75 -19.52
N ILE A 460 -21.20 13.05 -19.24
CA ILE A 460 -19.97 13.57 -18.62
C ILE A 460 -19.75 12.92 -17.25
N ILE A 461 -20.81 12.84 -16.44
CA ILE A 461 -20.76 12.28 -15.09
C ILE A 461 -20.63 10.76 -15.16
N THR A 462 -21.49 10.11 -15.95
CA THR A 462 -21.51 8.64 -16.06
C THR A 462 -20.19 8.07 -16.62
N ASN A 463 -19.65 8.66 -17.68
CA ASN A 463 -18.42 8.17 -18.31
C ASN A 463 -17.14 8.64 -17.57
N GLY A 464 -17.22 9.69 -16.75
CA GLY A 464 -16.16 10.07 -15.82
C GLY A 464 -16.03 9.06 -14.68
N LEU A 465 -17.14 8.82 -13.95
CA LEU A 465 -17.18 7.85 -12.84
C LEU A 465 -16.77 6.44 -13.30
N ASN A 466 -17.28 5.96 -14.44
CA ASN A 466 -16.92 4.65 -15.00
C ASN A 466 -15.42 4.49 -15.32
N ARG A 467 -14.65 5.58 -15.38
CA ARG A 467 -13.19 5.58 -15.58
C ARG A 467 -12.39 5.70 -14.28
N ALA A 468 -13.00 6.20 -13.20
CA ALA A 468 -12.35 6.44 -11.90
C ALA A 468 -12.37 5.22 -10.94
N PHE A 469 -13.42 4.39 -10.97
CA PHE A 469 -13.63 3.31 -10.00
C PHE A 469 -12.64 2.12 -10.14
N SER A 470 -11.49 2.15 -9.44
CA SER A 470 -10.59 0.98 -9.30
C SER A 470 -9.70 0.91 -8.03
N THR A 471 -10.03 1.63 -6.94
CA THR A 471 -9.34 1.63 -5.61
C THR A 471 -10.29 2.13 -4.50
N ALA A 472 -10.14 1.87 -3.18
CA ALA A 472 -9.23 1.02 -2.39
C ALA A 472 -9.91 0.53 -1.05
N VAL A 473 -9.17 -0.21 -0.19
CA VAL A 473 -9.64 -0.93 1.03
C VAL A 473 -8.39 -1.12 1.95
N THR A 474 -8.34 -1.06 3.30
CA THR A 474 -9.29 -0.97 4.46
C THR A 474 -8.65 -0.21 5.64
N ALA A 475 -9.42 0.55 6.45
CA ALA A 475 -9.18 0.91 7.87
C ALA A 475 -10.42 1.57 8.49
N VAL A 476 -10.83 1.26 9.74
CA VAL A 476 -11.95 1.99 10.38
C VAL A 476 -11.51 3.42 10.69
N VAL A 477 -12.28 4.37 10.15
CA VAL A 477 -11.90 5.77 9.97
C VAL A 477 -13.13 6.65 10.20
N SER A 478 -12.93 7.84 10.77
CA SER A 478 -14.00 8.80 11.04
C SER A 478 -14.72 9.26 9.77
N SER A 479 -16.04 9.39 9.84
CA SER A 479 -16.84 10.16 8.89
C SER A 479 -16.91 11.64 9.31
N LYS A 480 -17.42 12.51 8.42
CA LYS A 480 -17.57 13.95 8.70
C LYS A 480 -18.74 14.15 9.67
N ILE A 481 -18.48 14.67 10.86
CA ILE A 481 -19.52 14.87 11.86
C ILE A 481 -20.23 16.20 11.58
N MET A 482 -21.49 16.11 11.14
CA MET A 482 -22.30 17.25 10.69
C MET A 482 -22.98 18.05 11.82
N GLU A 483 -22.89 17.60 13.07
CA GLU A 483 -23.48 18.33 14.21
C GLU A 483 -22.76 19.67 14.49
N PRO A 484 -23.49 20.76 14.76
CA PRO A 484 -22.89 22.02 15.22
C PRO A 484 -22.36 21.86 16.66
N ILE A 485 -21.10 21.46 16.78
CA ILE A 485 -20.47 21.22 18.08
C ILE A 485 -20.20 22.51 18.87
N LEU A 486 -20.14 23.67 18.20
CA LEU A 486 -19.70 24.95 18.78
C LEU A 486 -20.54 25.36 20.01
N ASP A 487 -21.86 25.22 19.94
CA ASP A 487 -22.77 25.55 21.05
C ASP A 487 -22.56 24.60 22.24
N LYS A 488 -22.24 23.33 21.97
CA LYS A 488 -21.87 22.35 23.00
C LYS A 488 -20.55 22.75 23.67
N LEU A 489 -19.56 23.26 22.93
CA LEU A 489 -18.30 23.78 23.49
C LEU A 489 -18.55 25.00 24.40
N ILE A 490 -19.39 25.95 23.99
CA ILE A 490 -19.75 27.12 24.80
C ILE A 490 -20.41 26.66 26.11
N SER A 491 -21.34 25.69 26.06
CA SER A 491 -22.00 25.14 27.26
C SER A 491 -21.04 24.47 28.26
N CYS A 492 -19.84 24.08 27.82
CA CYS A 492 -18.78 23.52 28.64
C CYS A 492 -17.85 24.56 29.30
N GLY A 493 -17.98 25.85 28.95
CA GLY A 493 -17.11 26.92 29.45
C GLY A 493 -16.03 27.38 28.47
N MET A 494 -16.34 27.38 27.17
CA MET A 494 -15.51 28.03 26.13
C MET A 494 -16.03 29.43 25.82
N GLU A 495 -15.15 30.42 25.88
CA GLU A 495 -15.41 31.80 25.41
C GLU A 495 -15.00 31.93 23.93
N LYS A 496 -15.81 32.63 23.11
CA LYS A 496 -15.51 32.81 21.67
C LYS A 496 -14.34 33.76 21.46
N LEU A 497 -13.51 33.48 20.46
CA LEU A 497 -12.33 34.29 20.14
C LEU A 497 -12.65 35.80 19.97
N ASP A 498 -13.75 36.14 19.30
CA ASP A 498 -14.13 37.53 18.99
C ASP A 498 -14.53 38.37 20.20
N GLU A 499 -14.98 37.73 21.29
CA GLU A 499 -15.54 38.39 22.48
C GLU A 499 -14.45 38.75 23.52
N ILE A 500 -13.19 38.30 23.29
CA ILE A 500 -12.10 38.35 24.28
C ILE A 500 -11.12 39.52 24.04
N SER A 501 -10.79 40.23 25.12
CA SER A 501 -9.75 41.26 25.18
C SER A 501 -8.32 40.68 25.17
N LEU A 502 -7.41 41.33 24.45
CA LEU A 502 -6.05 40.83 24.20
C LEU A 502 -5.23 40.54 25.47
N SER A 503 -5.46 41.29 26.55
CA SER A 503 -4.83 41.09 27.86
C SER A 503 -5.22 39.76 28.54
N SER A 504 -6.45 39.29 28.34
CA SER A 504 -7.02 38.12 29.03
C SER A 504 -6.59 36.79 28.41
N LEU A 505 -6.33 36.76 27.09
CA LEU A 505 -5.76 35.60 26.36
C LEU A 505 -4.52 34.99 27.04
N SER A 506 -3.84 35.81 27.84
CA SER A 506 -2.56 35.53 28.48
C SER A 506 -2.68 34.61 29.72
N GLN A 507 -3.88 34.42 30.27
CA GLN A 507 -4.16 33.54 31.43
C GLN A 507 -5.02 32.32 31.09
N THR A 508 -5.56 32.23 29.87
CA THR A 508 -6.51 31.20 29.43
C THR A 508 -5.86 30.14 28.51
N HIS A 509 -6.41 28.93 28.50
CA HIS A 509 -6.00 27.82 27.62
C HIS A 509 -6.69 27.93 26.25
N LYS A 510 -6.00 27.63 25.16
CA LYS A 510 -6.53 27.84 23.79
C LYS A 510 -7.31 26.62 23.29
N VAL A 511 -8.48 26.86 22.66
CA VAL A 511 -9.35 25.80 22.14
C VAL A 511 -9.36 25.84 20.60
N PHE A 512 -8.95 24.74 19.98
CA PHE A 512 -8.93 24.55 18.53
C PHE A 512 -9.98 23.51 18.10
N LEU A 513 -10.64 23.77 16.97
CA LEU A 513 -11.58 22.84 16.32
C LEU A 513 -11.13 22.61 14.88
N ASN A 514 -10.79 21.37 14.50
CA ASN A 514 -10.26 20.99 13.18
C ASN A 514 -8.98 21.76 12.74
N GLY A 515 -8.27 22.37 13.70
CA GLY A 515 -7.10 23.22 13.46
C GLY A 515 -7.40 24.74 13.46
N ASP A 516 -8.67 25.14 13.35
CA ASP A 516 -9.09 26.54 13.46
C ASP A 516 -9.18 26.95 14.94
N TRP A 517 -8.67 28.15 15.29
CA TRP A 517 -8.72 28.67 16.67
C TRP A 517 -10.09 29.30 16.93
N VAL A 518 -10.95 28.61 17.70
CA VAL A 518 -12.35 29.01 17.92
C VAL A 518 -12.59 29.78 19.21
N GLY A 519 -11.75 29.59 20.23
CA GLY A 519 -11.95 30.21 21.54
C GLY A 519 -10.88 29.92 22.57
N VAL A 520 -11.20 30.19 23.84
CA VAL A 520 -10.37 29.85 25.00
C VAL A 520 -11.22 29.25 26.12
N CYS A 521 -10.58 28.57 27.07
CA CYS A 521 -11.20 28.09 28.31
C CYS A 521 -10.30 28.37 29.53
N PRO A 522 -10.86 28.62 30.73
CA PRO A 522 -10.07 28.92 31.93
C PRO A 522 -9.24 27.71 32.40
N ASP A 523 -9.84 26.53 32.54
CA ASP A 523 -9.14 25.26 32.82
C ASP A 523 -9.35 24.24 31.70
N MET A 524 -8.24 23.73 31.15
CA MET A 524 -8.24 22.70 30.11
C MET A 524 -8.60 21.30 30.63
N SER A 525 -8.46 21.03 31.94
CA SER A 525 -8.70 19.70 32.51
C SER A 525 -10.19 19.45 32.67
N SER A 526 -10.87 20.26 33.49
CA SER A 526 -12.33 20.24 33.67
C SER A 526 -13.08 20.32 32.34
N PHE A 527 -12.63 21.19 31.43
CA PHE A 527 -13.22 21.32 30.09
C PHE A 527 -13.11 20.02 29.26
N ALA A 528 -11.91 19.46 29.13
CA ALA A 528 -11.71 18.24 28.34
C ALA A 528 -12.40 17.01 28.97
N ASP A 529 -12.37 16.89 30.29
CA ASP A 529 -12.91 15.74 31.00
C ASP A 529 -14.45 15.80 31.07
N ARG A 530 -15.05 17.01 31.08
CA ARG A 530 -16.49 17.22 30.84
C ARG A 530 -16.91 16.88 29.41
N LEU A 531 -16.12 17.26 28.39
CA LEU A 531 -16.40 16.87 27.00
C LEU A 531 -16.29 15.36 26.77
N ARG A 532 -15.31 14.69 27.40
CA ARG A 532 -15.17 13.22 27.39
C ARG A 532 -16.38 12.54 28.06
N SER A 533 -16.86 13.06 29.19
CA SER A 533 -18.11 12.59 29.81
C SER A 533 -19.32 12.77 28.88
N MET A 534 -19.43 13.89 28.15
CA MET A 534 -20.49 14.09 27.15
C MET A 534 -20.36 13.14 25.93
N ARG A 535 -19.14 12.75 25.53
CA ARG A 535 -18.89 11.73 24.51
C ARG A 535 -19.35 10.34 24.97
N ARG A 536 -19.01 9.96 26.21
CA ARG A 536 -19.42 8.69 26.84
C ARG A 536 -20.94 8.58 26.95
N ALA A 537 -21.60 9.65 27.40
CA ALA A 537 -23.06 9.78 27.44
C ALA A 537 -23.73 9.99 26.05
N LYS A 538 -22.97 9.91 24.95
CA LYS A 538 -23.41 10.09 23.55
C LYS A 538 -24.13 11.43 23.25
N LEU A 539 -23.96 12.44 24.11
CA LEU A 539 -24.36 13.83 23.86
C LEU A 539 -23.45 14.53 22.84
N ILE A 540 -22.26 13.96 22.62
CA ILE A 540 -21.32 14.29 21.53
C ILE A 540 -21.03 12.99 20.78
N HIS A 541 -21.00 13.03 19.45
CA HIS A 541 -20.81 11.84 18.61
C HIS A 541 -19.51 11.07 18.97
N PRO A 542 -19.52 9.72 19.12
CA PRO A 542 -18.36 8.95 19.61
C PRO A 542 -17.06 9.03 18.77
N GLN A 543 -17.10 9.60 17.57
CA GLN A 543 -15.91 9.81 16.71
C GLN A 543 -15.26 11.20 16.85
N VAL A 544 -15.81 12.07 17.71
CA VAL A 544 -15.16 13.33 18.09
C VAL A 544 -13.95 13.01 18.96
N GLU A 545 -12.79 13.58 18.63
CA GLU A 545 -11.53 13.37 19.34
C GLU A 545 -11.12 14.65 20.07
N ILE A 546 -10.62 14.50 21.30
CA ILE A 546 -10.45 15.55 22.32
C ILE A 546 -9.06 15.38 22.96
N LYS A 547 -8.05 16.04 22.37
CA LYS A 547 -6.67 16.06 22.86
C LYS A 547 -6.44 17.20 23.86
N LYS A 548 -5.73 16.89 24.95
CA LYS A 548 -5.33 17.81 26.03
C LYS A 548 -3.81 18.02 26.02
N ASP A 549 -3.31 19.02 25.27
CA ASP A 549 -1.88 19.31 25.14
C ASP A 549 -1.38 20.15 26.34
N LYS A 550 -1.00 19.43 27.40
CA LYS A 550 -0.43 19.98 28.64
C LYS A 550 0.85 20.79 28.44
N HIS A 551 1.56 20.63 27.31
CA HIS A 551 2.85 21.28 27.06
C HIS A 551 2.68 22.61 26.30
N GLN A 552 1.75 22.67 25.34
CA GLN A 552 1.40 23.92 24.64
C GLN A 552 0.28 24.73 25.33
N LYS A 553 -0.39 24.16 26.34
CA LYS A 553 -1.59 24.73 27.02
C LYS A 553 -2.79 24.88 26.07
N GLU A 554 -3.02 23.84 25.28
CA GLU A 554 -4.06 23.79 24.24
C GLU A 554 -5.02 22.60 24.44
N VAL A 555 -6.28 22.79 24.08
CA VAL A 555 -7.25 21.71 23.83
C VAL A 555 -7.51 21.68 22.33
N ARG A 556 -7.34 20.51 21.71
CA ARG A 556 -7.58 20.32 20.26
C ARG A 556 -8.69 19.32 20.06
N ILE A 557 -9.72 19.74 19.33
CA ILE A 557 -10.93 18.97 19.06
C ILE A 557 -11.00 18.68 17.56
N PHE A 558 -11.24 17.42 17.20
CA PHE A 558 -11.31 16.99 15.81
C PHE A 558 -12.66 16.32 15.50
N THR A 559 -13.35 16.84 14.48
CA THR A 559 -14.64 16.36 13.96
C THR A 559 -14.57 16.02 12.46
N ASP A 560 -13.39 16.19 11.86
CA ASP A 560 -13.07 15.86 10.47
C ASP A 560 -13.07 14.34 10.19
N ALA A 561 -13.34 13.99 8.93
CA ALA A 561 -13.21 12.64 8.41
C ALA A 561 -11.74 12.22 8.27
N GLY A 562 -11.49 10.93 8.08
CA GLY A 562 -10.15 10.44 7.71
C GLY A 562 -9.22 10.09 8.88
N ARG A 563 -9.68 10.15 10.15
CA ARG A 563 -8.88 9.78 11.33
C ARG A 563 -9.12 8.33 11.74
N ILE A 564 -8.05 7.61 12.11
CA ILE A 564 -8.12 6.21 12.56
C ILE A 564 -8.53 6.18 14.03
N LEU A 565 -9.52 5.35 14.38
CA LEU A 565 -10.02 5.18 15.74
C LEU A 565 -9.91 3.71 16.18
N ARG A 566 -9.50 3.49 17.43
CA ARG A 566 -9.33 2.18 18.07
C ARG A 566 -10.28 2.03 19.28
N PRO A 567 -11.06 0.93 19.38
CA PRO A 567 -11.86 0.66 20.57
C PRO A 567 -10.98 0.13 21.72
N LEU A 568 -11.00 0.80 22.87
CA LEU A 568 -10.31 0.38 24.09
C LEU A 568 -11.28 0.27 25.27
N LEU A 569 -10.97 -0.57 26.25
CA LEU A 569 -11.71 -0.65 27.51
C LEU A 569 -11.35 0.52 28.43
N ILE A 570 -12.36 1.14 29.06
CA ILE A 570 -12.15 2.15 30.10
C ILE A 570 -11.84 1.46 31.43
N VAL A 571 -10.66 1.69 32.01
CA VAL A 571 -10.18 0.99 33.23
C VAL A 571 -11.06 1.31 34.45
N GLU A 572 -11.48 2.57 34.58
CA GLU A 572 -12.39 3.05 35.64
C GLU A 572 -13.73 2.29 35.65
N ASN A 573 -14.26 1.95 34.47
CA ASN A 573 -15.57 1.33 34.31
C ASN A 573 -15.54 -0.21 34.35
N LEU A 574 -14.38 -0.85 34.56
CA LEU A 574 -14.28 -2.32 34.68
C LEU A 574 -15.19 -2.90 35.78
N LYS A 575 -15.48 -2.13 36.84
CA LYS A 575 -16.42 -2.54 37.89
C LYS A 575 -17.86 -2.72 37.37
N LYS A 576 -18.29 -1.99 36.33
CA LYS A 576 -19.63 -2.13 35.72
C LYS A 576 -19.85 -3.51 35.09
N ILE A 577 -18.79 -4.16 34.61
CA ILE A 577 -18.84 -5.49 33.98
C ILE A 577 -19.42 -6.54 34.97
N ARG A 578 -19.25 -6.36 36.30
CA ARG A 578 -19.85 -7.23 37.34
C ARG A 578 -21.38 -7.37 37.22
N ASN A 579 -22.06 -6.38 36.66
CA ASN A 579 -23.53 -6.35 36.55
C ASN A 579 -24.07 -7.05 35.29
N LEU A 580 -23.21 -7.45 34.35
CA LEU A 580 -23.60 -8.16 33.12
C LEU A 580 -23.89 -9.67 33.37
N LYS A 581 -24.88 -9.95 34.22
CA LYS A 581 -25.41 -11.30 34.46
C LYS A 581 -26.36 -11.76 33.34
N GLY A 582 -25.85 -11.76 32.11
CA GLY A 582 -26.55 -12.19 30.90
C GLY A 582 -25.59 -12.27 29.72
N GLY A 583 -25.72 -13.29 28.87
CA GLY A 583 -24.77 -13.54 27.79
C GLY A 583 -24.90 -12.58 26.60
N VAL A 584 -23.75 -12.18 26.04
CA VAL A 584 -23.58 -11.46 24.76
C VAL A 584 -24.45 -10.21 24.59
N CYS A 585 -23.99 -9.10 25.19
CA CYS A 585 -24.36 -7.76 24.73
C CYS A 585 -23.88 -7.53 23.28
N SER A 586 -24.56 -6.64 22.54
CA SER A 586 -24.02 -6.06 21.31
C SER A 586 -22.79 -5.20 21.61
N PHE A 587 -21.91 -5.01 20.63
CA PHE A 587 -20.78 -4.10 20.77
C PHE A 587 -21.26 -2.65 20.96
N GLN A 588 -22.34 -2.26 20.28
CA GLN A 588 -22.99 -0.98 20.54
C GLN A 588 -23.45 -0.85 22.00
N SER A 589 -24.03 -1.91 22.59
CA SER A 589 -24.43 -1.91 24.01
C SER A 589 -23.26 -1.82 24.99
N LEU A 590 -22.04 -2.24 24.61
CA LEU A 590 -20.83 -2.04 25.43
C LEU A 590 -20.35 -0.58 25.37
N MET A 591 -20.64 0.12 24.26
CA MET A 591 -20.46 1.58 24.15
C MET A 591 -21.56 2.34 24.89
N ASP A 592 -22.83 1.90 24.86
CA ASP A 592 -23.95 2.50 25.61
C ASP A 592 -23.74 2.42 27.14
N GLN A 593 -23.04 1.39 27.63
CA GLN A 593 -22.73 1.19 29.04
C GLN A 593 -21.42 1.89 29.49
N GLU A 594 -20.77 2.63 28.58
CA GLU A 594 -19.47 3.28 28.79
C GLU A 594 -18.34 2.30 29.16
N ILE A 595 -18.40 1.04 28.71
CA ILE A 595 -17.35 0.04 28.97
C ILE A 595 -16.23 0.16 27.93
N ILE A 596 -16.57 0.52 26.70
CA ILE A 596 -15.64 0.71 25.57
C ILE A 596 -15.71 2.16 25.09
N GLU A 597 -14.55 2.74 24.78
CA GLU A 597 -14.42 4.09 24.19
C GLU A 597 -13.59 4.01 22.90
N LEU A 598 -13.89 4.88 21.93
CA LEU A 598 -13.11 5.02 20.69
C LEU A 598 -12.04 6.08 20.91
N ILE A 599 -10.78 5.66 20.86
CA ILE A 599 -9.61 6.52 21.06
C ILE A 599 -8.92 6.72 19.71
N GLY A 600 -8.54 7.97 19.40
CA GLY A 600 -7.82 8.34 18.19
C GLY A 600 -6.34 8.65 18.41
N VAL A 601 -5.59 8.79 17.31
CA VAL A 601 -4.13 8.89 17.31
C VAL A 601 -3.60 10.17 17.98
N GLU A 602 -4.39 11.25 18.06
CA GLU A 602 -4.05 12.46 18.82
C GLU A 602 -4.42 12.33 20.32
N GLU A 603 -5.43 11.52 20.66
CA GLU A 603 -5.77 11.17 22.05
C GLU A 603 -4.80 10.18 22.70
N GLU A 604 -4.15 9.32 21.92
CA GLU A 604 -3.18 8.34 22.43
C GLU A 604 -1.96 9.00 23.13
N GLU A 605 -1.68 10.28 22.90
CA GLU A 605 -0.65 11.03 23.64
C GLU A 605 -1.07 11.48 25.06
N ASP A 606 -2.37 11.55 25.38
CA ASP A 606 -2.89 11.86 26.73
C ASP A 606 -3.34 10.59 27.48
N CYS A 607 -3.44 9.46 26.79
CA CYS A 607 -3.89 8.18 27.35
C CYS A 607 -2.74 7.30 27.85
N GLN A 608 -2.98 6.56 28.93
CA GLN A 608 -2.09 5.47 29.37
C GLN A 608 -2.80 4.13 29.15
N SER A 609 -2.45 3.44 28.06
CA SER A 609 -3.13 2.22 27.63
C SER A 609 -2.36 0.96 28.03
N ALA A 610 -2.95 0.12 28.87
CA ALA A 610 -2.41 -1.18 29.24
C ALA A 610 -2.50 -2.17 28.06
N TRP A 611 -1.44 -2.95 27.83
CA TRP A 611 -1.38 -3.95 26.75
C TRP A 611 -2.34 -5.14 26.96
N GLY A 612 -2.89 -5.30 28.15
CA GLY A 612 -3.87 -6.33 28.47
C GLY A 612 -4.09 -6.45 29.98
N ILE A 613 -5.17 -7.12 30.38
CA ILE A 613 -5.66 -7.21 31.77
C ILE A 613 -4.59 -7.60 32.80
N LYS A 614 -3.66 -8.50 32.43
CA LYS A 614 -2.58 -8.94 33.33
C LYS A 614 -1.75 -7.75 33.85
N TYR A 615 -1.53 -6.72 33.03
CA TYR A 615 -0.77 -5.53 33.40
C TYR A 615 -1.58 -4.54 34.28
N LEU A 616 -2.92 -4.64 34.30
CA LEU A 616 -3.75 -3.86 35.24
C LEU A 616 -3.70 -4.42 36.67
N LEU A 617 -3.40 -5.72 36.81
CA LEU A 617 -3.46 -6.47 38.07
C LEU A 617 -2.08 -6.92 38.57
N ALA A 618 -1.03 -6.78 37.75
CA ALA A 618 0.35 -7.06 38.12
C ALA A 618 0.93 -5.97 39.04
N VAL A 619 0.56 -6.02 40.33
CA VAL A 619 1.27 -5.32 41.39
C VAL A 619 2.60 -6.03 41.61
N ASN A 620 3.64 -5.61 40.88
CA ASN A 620 5.00 -6.04 41.18
C ASN A 620 5.43 -5.46 42.54
N GLU A 621 5.97 -6.31 43.40
CA GLU A 621 6.43 -5.93 44.73
C GLU A 621 7.44 -4.77 44.66
N GLY A 622 7.12 -3.66 45.32
CA GLY A 622 7.97 -2.47 45.39
C GLY A 622 7.77 -1.38 44.32
N ILE A 623 6.95 -1.60 43.28
CA ILE A 623 6.65 -0.56 42.27
C ILE A 623 5.16 -0.17 42.34
N SER A 624 4.88 1.12 42.58
CA SER A 624 3.51 1.64 42.53
C SER A 624 2.92 1.43 41.13
N ALA A 625 1.77 0.77 41.05
CA ALA A 625 1.12 0.46 39.77
C ALA A 625 0.87 1.75 38.95
N PRO A 626 1.19 1.77 37.65
CA PRO A 626 0.92 2.93 36.79
C PRO A 626 -0.60 3.11 36.57
N ASN A 627 -1.07 4.36 36.64
CA ASN A 627 -2.48 4.71 36.49
C ASN A 627 -2.93 4.65 35.01
N TYR A 628 -3.13 3.43 34.50
CA TYR A 628 -3.73 3.21 33.18
C TYR A 628 -5.15 3.79 33.10
N SER A 629 -5.42 4.58 32.05
CA SER A 629 -6.78 5.06 31.74
C SER A 629 -7.56 4.05 30.88
N HIS A 630 -6.85 3.33 30.00
CA HIS A 630 -7.44 2.40 29.05
C HIS A 630 -6.73 1.04 29.02
N CYS A 631 -7.38 0.03 28.44
CA CYS A 631 -6.79 -1.29 28.20
C CYS A 631 -7.16 -1.84 26.81
N GLU A 632 -6.19 -2.46 26.14
CA GLU A 632 -6.38 -3.17 24.88
C GLU A 632 -7.26 -4.43 25.07
N LEU A 633 -8.09 -4.75 24.07
CA LEU A 633 -8.98 -5.92 24.13
C LEU A 633 -8.20 -7.23 24.00
N ASP A 634 -7.34 -7.34 22.98
CA ASP A 634 -6.40 -8.45 22.80
C ASP A 634 -5.16 -7.94 22.04
N PRO A 635 -3.92 -8.21 22.50
CA PRO A 635 -2.70 -7.74 21.86
C PRO A 635 -2.57 -8.08 20.36
N SER A 636 -3.26 -9.13 19.89
CA SER A 636 -3.21 -9.53 18.49
C SER A 636 -3.89 -8.53 17.54
N PHE A 637 -4.76 -7.63 18.01
CA PHE A 637 -5.38 -6.59 17.17
C PHE A 637 -4.42 -5.49 16.73
N LEU A 638 -3.22 -5.41 17.34
CA LEU A 638 -2.09 -4.63 16.82
C LEU A 638 -1.52 -5.20 15.50
N LEU A 639 -1.91 -6.42 15.13
CA LEU A 639 -1.45 -7.10 13.91
C LEU A 639 -2.52 -7.04 12.81
N GLY A 640 -2.09 -6.70 11.59
CA GLY A 640 -2.95 -6.81 10.41
C GLY A 640 -3.47 -8.24 10.20
N LEU A 641 -4.67 -8.37 9.61
CA LEU A 641 -5.43 -9.63 9.57
C LEU A 641 -4.63 -10.86 9.12
N SER A 642 -3.87 -10.75 8.03
CA SER A 642 -3.03 -11.82 7.47
C SER A 642 -1.85 -12.25 8.37
N CYS A 643 -1.53 -11.45 9.39
CA CYS A 643 -0.52 -11.73 10.41
C CYS A 643 -1.19 -12.32 11.67
N GLY A 644 -2.33 -11.76 12.10
CA GLY A 644 -3.09 -12.23 13.27
C GLY A 644 -3.67 -13.65 13.16
N ILE A 645 -3.73 -14.23 11.95
CA ILE A 645 -4.11 -15.64 11.71
C ILE A 645 -2.92 -16.62 11.77
N ILE A 646 -1.68 -16.14 11.94
CA ILE A 646 -0.49 -17.00 12.00
C ILE A 646 -0.34 -17.55 13.43
N PRO A 647 -0.36 -18.89 13.64
CA PRO A 647 -0.13 -19.46 14.96
C PRO A 647 1.28 -19.13 15.44
N PHE A 648 1.45 -18.85 16.74
CA PHE A 648 2.76 -18.60 17.35
C PHE A 648 3.61 -17.51 16.66
N ALA A 649 2.99 -16.52 16.01
CA ALA A 649 3.70 -15.52 15.19
C ALA A 649 4.87 -14.85 15.94
N SER A 650 4.66 -14.52 17.22
CA SER A 650 5.64 -13.93 18.14
C SER A 650 6.91 -14.75 18.37
N HIS A 651 6.90 -16.07 18.13
CA HIS A 651 8.09 -16.93 18.26
C HIS A 651 8.94 -16.99 16.98
N ASN A 652 8.50 -16.39 15.87
CA ASN A 652 9.21 -16.48 14.58
C ASN A 652 9.92 -15.16 14.27
N PHE A 653 11.09 -15.24 13.62
CA PHE A 653 11.81 -14.05 13.18
C PHE A 653 10.92 -13.19 12.26
N ALA A 654 10.72 -11.91 12.60
CA ALA A 654 9.65 -11.07 12.04
C ALA A 654 9.60 -11.03 10.51
N ARG A 655 10.75 -11.10 9.83
CA ARG A 655 10.85 -11.17 8.35
C ARG A 655 10.14 -12.39 7.75
N ARG A 656 10.03 -13.50 8.49
CA ARG A 656 9.32 -14.72 8.09
C ARG A 656 7.80 -14.56 8.23
N VAL A 657 7.36 -13.92 9.32
CA VAL A 657 5.95 -13.55 9.54
C VAL A 657 5.47 -12.63 8.41
N LEU A 658 6.26 -11.61 8.04
CA LEU A 658 5.99 -10.71 6.92
C LEU A 658 5.96 -11.44 5.55
N TYR A 659 6.82 -12.44 5.33
CA TYR A 659 6.75 -13.26 4.12
C TYR A 659 5.47 -14.09 4.06
N GLN A 660 5.01 -14.60 5.20
CA GLN A 660 3.74 -15.31 5.25
C GLN A 660 2.56 -14.37 4.96
N SER A 661 2.41 -13.29 5.73
CA SER A 661 1.25 -12.39 5.67
C SER A 661 1.10 -11.73 4.29
N GLU A 662 2.20 -11.21 3.73
CA GLU A 662 2.17 -10.44 2.48
C GLU A 662 2.33 -11.27 1.21
N LYS A 663 2.96 -12.44 1.26
CA LYS A 663 3.34 -13.16 0.04
C LYS A 663 2.78 -14.57 -0.07
N HIS A 664 2.71 -15.33 1.02
CA HIS A 664 2.30 -16.73 0.95
C HIS A 664 0.80 -16.88 1.15
N SER A 665 0.22 -16.23 2.16
CA SER A 665 -1.24 -16.22 2.39
C SER A 665 -2.01 -15.64 1.19
N GLN A 666 -1.46 -14.64 0.48
CA GLN A 666 -2.03 -14.09 -0.77
C GLN A 666 -1.86 -15.03 -1.99
N GLN A 667 -0.97 -16.02 -1.92
CA GLN A 667 -0.72 -17.01 -2.98
C GLN A 667 -1.33 -18.38 -2.68
N ALA A 668 -1.92 -18.58 -1.49
CA ALA A 668 -2.44 -19.85 -1.02
C ALA A 668 -3.77 -20.22 -1.69
N ILE A 669 -3.97 -21.50 -2.01
CA ILE A 669 -5.17 -22.01 -2.67
C ILE A 669 -6.17 -22.53 -1.62
N GLY A 670 -7.41 -22.04 -1.68
CA GLY A 670 -8.54 -22.44 -0.83
C GLY A 670 -9.87 -22.19 -1.54
N PHE A 671 -10.95 -22.05 -0.79
CA PHE A 671 -12.19 -21.47 -1.34
C PHE A 671 -12.17 -19.95 -1.24
N SER A 672 -12.30 -19.27 -2.38
CA SER A 672 -12.31 -17.81 -2.48
C SER A 672 -13.72 -17.20 -2.33
N THR A 673 -14.76 -17.97 -2.63
CA THR A 673 -16.17 -17.54 -2.66
C THR A 673 -17.10 -18.72 -2.37
N THR A 674 -18.35 -18.43 -2.01
CA THR A 674 -19.41 -19.42 -1.74
C THR A 674 -20.16 -19.90 -2.98
N ASN A 675 -20.05 -19.18 -4.11
CA ASN A 675 -20.82 -19.42 -5.34
C ASN A 675 -19.98 -19.70 -6.61
N PRO A 676 -18.84 -20.43 -6.57
CA PRO A 676 -18.01 -20.70 -7.76
C PRO A 676 -18.74 -21.53 -8.83
N SER A 677 -19.74 -22.31 -8.44
CA SER A 677 -20.64 -23.03 -9.35
C SER A 677 -21.43 -22.09 -10.28
N ILE A 678 -21.73 -20.86 -9.84
CA ILE A 678 -22.47 -19.86 -10.62
C ILE A 678 -21.51 -18.84 -11.25
N ARG A 679 -20.62 -18.27 -10.43
CA ARG A 679 -19.69 -17.18 -10.79
C ARG A 679 -18.75 -17.53 -11.98
N VAL A 680 -18.40 -16.52 -12.79
CA VAL A 680 -17.61 -16.68 -14.03
C VAL A 680 -16.37 -15.75 -14.03
N ASP A 681 -15.38 -16.12 -13.23
CA ASP A 681 -14.07 -15.45 -13.20
C ASP A 681 -13.19 -15.86 -14.40
N THR A 682 -12.27 -14.97 -14.79
CA THR A 682 -11.28 -15.26 -15.85
C THR A 682 -10.33 -16.41 -15.46
N LEU A 683 -9.99 -16.51 -14.18
CA LEU A 683 -9.10 -17.51 -13.60
C LEU A 683 -9.46 -17.73 -12.13
N SER A 684 -9.62 -18.97 -11.69
CA SER A 684 -9.69 -19.29 -10.26
C SER A 684 -9.07 -20.66 -9.95
N HIS A 685 -8.68 -20.83 -8.69
CA HIS A 685 -8.11 -22.07 -8.16
C HIS A 685 -8.86 -22.43 -6.88
N HIS A 686 -9.39 -23.66 -6.79
CA HIS A 686 -10.03 -24.19 -5.60
C HIS A 686 -9.31 -25.45 -5.12
N LEU A 687 -9.36 -25.73 -3.82
CA LEU A 687 -8.78 -26.91 -3.19
C LEU A 687 -9.89 -27.97 -3.01
N TYR A 688 -9.60 -29.25 -3.25
CA TYR A 688 -10.61 -30.32 -3.11
C TYR A 688 -11.09 -30.47 -1.67
N TYR A 689 -10.14 -30.52 -0.72
CA TYR A 689 -10.42 -30.82 0.69
C TYR A 689 -9.70 -29.82 1.62
N PRO A 690 -10.02 -28.51 1.59
CA PRO A 690 -9.45 -27.58 2.56
C PRO A 690 -9.80 -28.03 3.98
N GLN A 691 -8.80 -28.02 4.86
CA GLN A 691 -8.97 -28.41 6.25
C GLN A 691 -8.82 -27.21 7.17
N ARG A 692 -9.30 -27.37 8.40
CA ARG A 692 -9.09 -26.45 9.50
C ARG A 692 -7.69 -26.61 10.10
N PRO A 693 -6.90 -25.52 10.30
CA PRO A 693 -5.69 -25.57 11.12
C PRO A 693 -6.01 -26.04 12.54
N LEU A 694 -5.17 -26.91 13.12
CA LEU A 694 -5.41 -27.45 14.46
C LEU A 694 -5.48 -26.35 15.53
N PHE A 695 -4.60 -25.35 15.41
CA PHE A 695 -4.63 -24.13 16.23
C PHE A 695 -5.59 -23.09 15.68
N ARG A 696 -6.27 -22.38 16.59
CA ARG A 696 -6.96 -21.11 16.27
C ARG A 696 -6.24 -19.91 16.90
N THR A 697 -6.47 -18.74 16.34
CA THR A 697 -6.18 -17.44 16.99
C THR A 697 -7.50 -16.74 17.28
N VAL A 698 -7.53 -15.76 18.19
CA VAL A 698 -8.74 -14.96 18.47
C VAL A 698 -9.26 -14.29 17.19
N ILE A 699 -8.37 -13.72 16.38
CA ILE A 699 -8.70 -13.14 15.07
C ILE A 699 -9.29 -14.18 14.12
N ALA A 700 -8.72 -15.39 14.03
CA ALA A 700 -9.26 -16.45 13.18
C ALA A 700 -10.68 -16.89 13.61
N ASP A 701 -10.97 -16.86 14.91
CA ASP A 701 -12.31 -17.10 15.46
C ASP A 701 -13.30 -15.98 15.13
N CYS A 702 -12.88 -14.71 15.27
CA CYS A 702 -13.70 -13.54 14.94
C CYS A 702 -14.11 -13.46 13.46
N LEU A 703 -13.36 -14.10 12.56
CA LEU A 703 -13.72 -14.23 11.14
C LEU A 703 -14.81 -15.29 10.87
N VAL A 704 -15.07 -16.21 11.80
CA VAL A 704 -16.04 -17.30 11.61
C VAL A 704 -17.41 -16.85 12.12
N ARG A 705 -18.28 -16.41 11.20
CA ARG A 705 -19.68 -16.08 11.52
C ARG A 705 -20.45 -17.33 11.97
N ALA A 706 -20.66 -17.45 13.28
CA ALA A 706 -21.44 -18.52 13.90
C ALA A 706 -22.88 -18.64 13.33
N ASP A 707 -23.43 -17.54 12.81
CA ASP A 707 -24.78 -17.46 12.25
C ASP A 707 -25.07 -18.51 11.15
N TYR A 708 -24.04 -18.94 10.41
CA TYR A 708 -24.16 -19.99 9.37
C TYR A 708 -24.31 -21.41 9.93
N SER A 709 -24.27 -21.60 11.25
CA SER A 709 -24.51 -22.91 11.91
C SER A 709 -25.96 -23.15 12.33
N LEU A 710 -26.83 -22.14 12.26
CA LEU A 710 -28.27 -22.32 12.50
C LEU A 710 -28.97 -22.84 11.24
N GLY A 711 -29.62 -24.00 11.33
CA GLY A 711 -30.73 -24.33 10.42
C GLY A 711 -30.96 -25.80 10.09
N ARG A 712 -29.91 -26.59 9.80
CA ARG A 712 -30.05 -28.00 9.38
C ARG A 712 -28.91 -28.87 9.90
N ARG A 713 -29.25 -29.97 10.60
CA ARG A 713 -28.27 -30.97 11.08
C ARG A 713 -27.80 -31.91 9.97
N ASP A 714 -28.65 -32.15 8.97
CA ASP A 714 -28.50 -33.25 7.99
C ASP A 714 -28.01 -32.81 6.60
N SER A 715 -27.20 -31.75 6.51
CA SER A 715 -26.65 -31.28 5.23
C SER A 715 -25.26 -30.68 5.37
N MET A 716 -24.24 -31.55 5.30
CA MET A 716 -22.83 -31.28 4.95
C MET A 716 -22.41 -29.81 5.15
N THR A 717 -22.20 -29.41 6.41
CA THR A 717 -21.89 -28.03 6.80
C THR A 717 -20.71 -27.51 5.99
N ARG A 718 -20.94 -26.46 5.18
CA ARG A 718 -19.95 -25.94 4.22
C ARG A 718 -18.62 -25.64 4.93
N PRO A 719 -17.48 -26.03 4.34
CA PRO A 719 -16.19 -25.94 5.01
C PRO A 719 -15.84 -24.49 5.38
N GLU A 720 -15.37 -24.32 6.61
CA GLU A 720 -14.71 -23.10 7.09
C GLU A 720 -13.61 -22.68 6.07
N TYR A 721 -13.52 -21.38 5.75
CA TYR A 721 -12.80 -20.87 4.57
C TYR A 721 -11.27 -20.90 4.69
N PHE A 722 -10.68 -22.09 4.60
CA PHE A 722 -9.25 -22.29 4.74
C PHE A 722 -8.50 -22.46 3.40
N ASN A 723 -7.21 -22.11 3.42
CA ASN A 723 -6.32 -22.00 2.27
C ASN A 723 -5.18 -23.04 2.28
N GLY A 724 -5.45 -24.22 2.84
CA GLY A 724 -4.47 -25.28 3.05
C GLY A 724 -5.06 -26.56 3.64
N GLN A 725 -4.18 -27.45 4.08
CA GLN A 725 -4.50 -28.71 4.78
C GLN A 725 -3.47 -28.94 5.89
N ASN A 726 -3.83 -29.72 6.91
CA ASN A 726 -2.84 -30.26 7.82
C ASN A 726 -2.10 -31.41 7.12
N ALA A 727 -0.79 -31.47 7.30
CA ALA A 727 0.08 -32.52 6.80
C ALA A 727 0.89 -33.10 7.97
N ILE A 728 1.17 -34.41 7.97
CA ILE A 728 2.16 -34.97 8.89
C ILE A 728 3.55 -34.60 8.36
N VAL A 729 4.24 -33.73 9.09
CA VAL A 729 5.56 -33.20 8.70
C VAL A 729 6.63 -33.84 9.56
N ALA A 730 7.63 -34.45 8.92
CA ALA A 730 8.84 -34.95 9.57
C ALA A 730 10.03 -34.03 9.27
N VAL A 731 10.85 -33.75 10.29
CA VAL A 731 12.09 -32.98 10.17
C VAL A 731 13.26 -33.98 10.09
N ASN A 732 13.70 -34.27 8.86
CA ASN A 732 14.75 -35.27 8.58
C ASN A 732 15.47 -34.99 7.25
N VAL A 733 16.71 -35.45 7.10
CA VAL A 733 17.42 -35.46 5.81
C VAL A 733 17.02 -36.71 5.05
N HIS A 734 16.37 -36.55 3.89
CA HIS A 734 15.86 -37.68 3.10
C HIS A 734 16.55 -37.78 1.74
N GLN A 735 17.55 -38.67 1.64
CA GLN A 735 18.32 -38.98 0.42
C GLN A 735 18.99 -37.75 -0.27
N GLY A 736 19.06 -36.59 0.39
CA GLY A 736 19.49 -35.32 -0.21
C GLY A 736 18.40 -34.58 -0.99
N TYR A 737 17.27 -35.22 -1.32
CA TYR A 737 16.18 -34.65 -2.12
C TYR A 737 15.33 -33.56 -1.42
N ASN A 738 15.69 -33.19 -0.18
CA ASN A 738 15.15 -32.02 0.53
C ASN A 738 16.22 -30.96 0.89
N GLN A 739 17.38 -30.95 0.23
CA GLN A 739 18.37 -29.86 0.39
C GLN A 739 17.88 -28.53 -0.22
N GLU A 740 18.42 -27.39 0.24
CA GLU A 740 18.18 -26.04 -0.31
C GLU A 740 16.70 -25.72 -0.63
N ASP A 741 15.88 -25.64 0.42
CA ASP A 741 14.44 -25.30 0.36
C ASP A 741 13.55 -26.26 -0.48
N SER A 742 14.06 -27.44 -0.85
CA SER A 742 13.24 -28.49 -1.46
C SER A 742 12.53 -29.37 -0.43
N LEU A 743 11.43 -29.98 -0.85
CA LEU A 743 10.51 -30.82 -0.07
C LEU A 743 10.44 -32.20 -0.72
N VAL A 744 10.53 -33.26 0.08
CA VAL A 744 10.07 -34.60 -0.33
C VAL A 744 8.62 -34.75 0.11
N MET A 745 7.75 -35.23 -0.78
CA MET A 745 6.35 -35.52 -0.44
C MET A 745 5.97 -36.98 -0.74
N ASN A 746 5.03 -37.49 0.03
CA ASN A 746 4.48 -38.84 -0.08
C ASN A 746 3.51 -38.95 -1.26
N ARG A 747 3.91 -39.71 -2.29
CA ARG A 747 3.12 -39.91 -3.51
C ARG A 747 1.73 -40.47 -3.21
N THR A 748 1.64 -41.45 -2.30
CA THR A 748 0.39 -42.13 -1.97
C THR A 748 -0.62 -41.18 -1.29
N SER A 749 -0.15 -40.20 -0.51
CA SER A 749 -1.00 -39.12 0.01
C SER A 749 -1.55 -38.22 -1.11
N LEU A 750 -0.75 -37.90 -2.14
CA LEU A 750 -1.20 -37.13 -3.31
C LEU A 750 -2.22 -37.91 -4.17
N GLU A 751 -2.05 -39.22 -4.29
CA GLU A 751 -2.96 -40.14 -5.00
C GLU A 751 -4.31 -40.24 -4.27
N ARG A 752 -4.30 -40.32 -2.93
CA ARG A 752 -5.50 -40.19 -2.07
C ARG A 752 -6.19 -38.81 -2.19
N GLY A 753 -5.50 -37.81 -2.74
CA GLY A 753 -6.08 -36.49 -3.07
C GLY A 753 -5.54 -35.31 -2.25
N MET A 754 -4.49 -35.52 -1.46
CA MET A 754 -3.83 -34.44 -0.73
C MET A 754 -3.38 -33.32 -1.68
N PHE A 755 -3.69 -32.09 -1.29
CA PHE A 755 -3.47 -30.85 -2.04
C PHE A 755 -3.94 -30.82 -3.51
N ARG A 756 -4.84 -31.73 -3.92
CA ARG A 756 -5.46 -31.72 -5.26
C ARG A 756 -6.29 -30.45 -5.44
N THR A 757 -6.17 -29.81 -6.60
CA THR A 757 -6.86 -28.55 -6.90
C THR A 757 -7.67 -28.64 -8.19
N GLU A 758 -8.69 -27.78 -8.26
CA GLU A 758 -9.39 -27.45 -9.49
C GLU A 758 -8.91 -26.09 -9.99
N HIS A 759 -8.62 -26.01 -11.28
CA HIS A 759 -8.20 -24.80 -11.98
C HIS A 759 -9.27 -24.47 -13.00
N PHE A 760 -9.98 -23.37 -12.77
CA PHE A 760 -11.03 -22.88 -13.66
C PHE A 760 -10.50 -21.72 -14.49
N ARG A 761 -10.89 -21.68 -15.76
CA ARG A 761 -10.50 -20.59 -16.65
C ARG A 761 -11.52 -20.30 -17.73
N SER A 762 -11.86 -19.04 -17.85
CA SER A 762 -12.87 -18.54 -18.78
C SER A 762 -12.24 -17.85 -19.99
N TYR A 763 -12.68 -18.23 -21.19
CA TYR A 763 -12.39 -17.56 -22.45
C TYR A 763 -13.59 -16.69 -22.81
N LYS A 764 -13.36 -15.38 -22.98
CA LYS A 764 -14.39 -14.36 -23.19
C LYS A 764 -14.29 -13.83 -24.63
N ALA A 765 -15.44 -13.62 -25.27
CA ALA A 765 -15.53 -13.27 -26.69
C ALA A 765 -16.77 -12.42 -26.99
N ASP A 766 -16.60 -11.26 -27.63
CA ASP A 766 -17.68 -10.39 -28.10
C ASP A 766 -17.81 -10.37 -29.64
N VAL A 767 -19.02 -10.20 -30.15
CA VAL A 767 -19.37 -10.17 -31.57
C VAL A 767 -20.40 -9.07 -31.80
N ASP A 768 -20.16 -8.21 -32.79
CA ASP A 768 -21.03 -7.05 -33.06
C ASP A 768 -22.30 -7.50 -33.79
N ASN A 769 -23.46 -7.23 -33.20
CA ASN A 769 -24.77 -7.59 -33.76
C ASN A 769 -25.52 -6.38 -34.36
N LYS A 770 -24.87 -5.19 -34.43
CA LYS A 770 -25.45 -4.01 -35.07
C LYS A 770 -25.36 -4.12 -36.60
N GLU A 771 -26.50 -4.17 -37.30
CA GLU A 771 -26.58 -3.88 -38.73
C GLU A 771 -26.24 -2.41 -39.00
N LEU A 772 -24.95 -2.11 -39.11
CA LEU A 772 -24.47 -0.75 -39.29
C LEU A 772 -24.78 -0.27 -40.72
N THR A 773 -25.55 0.81 -40.82
CA THR A 773 -25.99 1.45 -42.08
C THR A 773 -24.86 2.06 -42.93
N LYS A 774 -23.60 1.88 -42.55
CA LYS A 774 -22.41 2.20 -43.35
C LYS A 774 -21.88 0.92 -43.99
N ARG A 775 -21.41 1.00 -45.24
CA ARG A 775 -20.80 -0.14 -45.97
C ARG A 775 -19.49 -0.61 -45.33
N ILE A 776 -19.60 -1.42 -44.28
CA ILE A 776 -18.53 -2.21 -43.68
C ILE A 776 -18.13 -3.32 -44.66
N LYS A 777 -16.86 -3.74 -44.66
CA LYS A 777 -16.40 -4.81 -45.55
C LYS A 777 -16.84 -6.16 -45.00
N LEU A 778 -17.14 -7.11 -45.89
CA LEU A 778 -17.53 -8.49 -45.53
C LEU A 778 -16.53 -9.23 -44.62
N LYS A 779 -15.28 -8.76 -44.54
CA LYS A 779 -14.23 -9.29 -43.64
C LYS A 779 -14.35 -8.80 -42.19
N ASP A 780 -15.01 -7.67 -41.97
CA ASP A 780 -15.06 -7.01 -40.66
C ASP A 780 -16.35 -7.36 -39.90
N LYS A 781 -17.39 -7.80 -40.62
CA LYS A 781 -18.57 -8.47 -40.04
C LYS A 781 -18.20 -9.90 -39.63
N VAL A 782 -18.29 -10.20 -38.35
CA VAL A 782 -18.00 -11.52 -37.76
C VAL A 782 -19.24 -12.03 -37.03
N ALA A 783 -19.50 -13.34 -37.10
CA ALA A 783 -20.50 -14.05 -36.33
C ALA A 783 -19.84 -15.11 -35.43
N PHE A 784 -20.58 -15.62 -34.44
CA PHE A 784 -20.27 -16.93 -33.85
C PHE A 784 -20.69 -18.03 -34.84
N GLY A 785 -19.94 -19.12 -34.88
CA GLY A 785 -20.16 -20.22 -35.81
C GLY A 785 -18.93 -21.09 -36.00
N LYS A 786 -19.13 -22.24 -36.65
CA LYS A 786 -18.08 -23.22 -36.95
C LYS A 786 -17.61 -23.10 -38.40
N ILE A 787 -16.30 -23.21 -38.60
CA ILE A 787 -15.63 -23.31 -39.90
C ILE A 787 -14.34 -24.13 -39.74
N GLU A 788 -13.88 -24.81 -40.78
CA GLU A 788 -12.57 -25.48 -40.74
C GLU A 788 -11.44 -24.46 -40.55
N SER A 789 -10.90 -24.41 -39.33
CA SER A 789 -9.91 -23.41 -38.95
C SER A 789 -8.49 -23.89 -39.28
N LYS A 790 -7.74 -23.09 -40.06
CA LYS A 790 -6.31 -23.32 -40.30
C LYS A 790 -5.45 -23.06 -39.05
N LYS A 791 -6.05 -22.57 -37.95
CA LYS A 791 -5.37 -22.33 -36.68
C LYS A 791 -5.36 -23.55 -35.76
N GLY A 792 -6.38 -24.41 -35.80
CA GLY A 792 -6.61 -25.47 -34.81
C GLY A 792 -7.89 -26.28 -35.09
N ARG A 793 -8.01 -27.43 -34.43
CA ARG A 793 -9.13 -28.37 -34.60
C ARG A 793 -10.46 -27.78 -34.11
N VAL A 794 -11.54 -28.19 -34.76
CA VAL A 794 -12.93 -27.74 -34.50
C VAL A 794 -13.89 -28.91 -34.22
N ASP A 795 -13.35 -30.11 -34.09
CA ASP A 795 -14.05 -31.39 -33.94
C ASP A 795 -14.92 -31.43 -32.66
N SER A 796 -14.53 -30.64 -31.64
CA SER A 796 -15.24 -30.48 -30.37
C SER A 796 -16.19 -29.26 -30.34
N LEU A 797 -16.41 -28.58 -31.47
CA LEU A 797 -17.39 -27.50 -31.59
C LEU A 797 -18.67 -28.01 -32.26
N ASP A 798 -19.80 -27.54 -31.73
CA ASP A 798 -21.10 -27.59 -32.39
C ASP A 798 -21.21 -26.44 -33.41
N ASP A 799 -22.22 -26.46 -34.27
CA ASP A 799 -22.24 -25.60 -35.48
C ASP A 799 -22.47 -24.10 -35.16
N ASP A 800 -22.96 -23.80 -33.95
CA ASP A 800 -23.03 -22.45 -33.36
C ASP A 800 -21.65 -21.85 -33.01
N GLY A 801 -20.58 -22.66 -33.08
CA GLY A 801 -19.21 -22.27 -32.76
C GLY A 801 -18.82 -22.48 -31.30
N PHE A 802 -19.63 -23.14 -30.47
CA PHE A 802 -19.33 -23.42 -29.08
C PHE A 802 -19.13 -24.92 -28.82
N PRO A 803 -18.36 -25.30 -27.78
CA PRO A 803 -18.20 -26.71 -27.41
C PRO A 803 -19.21 -27.14 -26.35
N TYR A 804 -19.82 -28.31 -26.52
CA TYR A 804 -20.74 -28.90 -25.52
C TYR A 804 -20.11 -29.04 -24.12
N ILE A 805 -20.95 -28.94 -23.09
CA ILE A 805 -20.52 -29.11 -21.69
C ILE A 805 -20.08 -30.57 -21.46
N GLY A 806 -18.85 -30.75 -20.99
CA GLY A 806 -18.19 -32.06 -20.90
C GLY A 806 -17.12 -32.30 -21.98
N ALA A 807 -17.06 -31.51 -23.06
CA ALA A 807 -16.04 -31.66 -24.09
C ALA A 807 -14.62 -31.49 -23.51
N SER A 808 -13.68 -32.35 -23.89
CA SER A 808 -12.28 -32.30 -23.43
C SER A 808 -11.41 -31.56 -24.44
N LEU A 809 -10.98 -30.34 -24.11
CA LEU A 809 -10.13 -29.53 -24.99
C LEU A 809 -8.65 -29.63 -24.62
N GLN A 810 -7.80 -29.70 -25.63
CA GLN A 810 -6.35 -29.83 -25.55
C GLN A 810 -5.64 -28.69 -26.30
N SER A 811 -4.35 -28.48 -25.99
CA SER A 811 -3.50 -27.47 -26.63
C SER A 811 -3.37 -27.71 -28.15
N GLY A 812 -4.26 -27.09 -28.92
CA GLY A 812 -4.45 -27.38 -30.34
C GLY A 812 -5.84 -27.00 -30.84
N ASP A 813 -6.83 -27.00 -29.95
CA ASP A 813 -8.24 -26.88 -30.29
C ASP A 813 -8.74 -25.42 -30.25
N ILE A 814 -9.83 -25.17 -30.96
CA ILE A 814 -10.60 -23.93 -30.85
C ILE A 814 -11.54 -24.02 -29.64
N VAL A 815 -11.65 -22.94 -28.87
CA VAL A 815 -12.52 -22.84 -27.69
C VAL A 815 -13.80 -22.07 -27.99
N ILE A 816 -13.71 -21.09 -28.89
CA ILE A 816 -14.85 -20.29 -29.39
C ILE A 816 -14.62 -20.05 -30.88
N GLY A 817 -15.49 -20.62 -31.71
CA GLY A 817 -15.58 -20.40 -33.15
C GLY A 817 -16.07 -18.99 -33.47
N LYS A 818 -15.43 -18.35 -34.46
CA LYS A 818 -15.88 -17.09 -35.04
C LYS A 818 -15.54 -17.04 -36.51
N VAL A 819 -16.52 -16.65 -37.32
CA VAL A 819 -16.45 -16.68 -38.79
C VAL A 819 -16.86 -15.31 -39.33
N ALA A 820 -16.08 -14.74 -40.25
CA ALA A 820 -16.49 -13.55 -40.98
C ALA A 820 -17.46 -13.90 -42.14
N GLU A 821 -18.32 -12.97 -42.58
CA GLU A 821 -19.17 -13.18 -43.78
C GLU A 821 -18.34 -13.48 -45.05
N SER A 822 -17.06 -13.10 -45.05
CA SER A 822 -16.07 -13.45 -46.09
C SER A 822 -15.49 -14.87 -46.02
N GLY A 823 -15.85 -15.67 -45.01
CA GLY A 823 -15.24 -16.98 -44.72
C GLY A 823 -13.86 -16.90 -44.05
N ASP A 824 -13.42 -15.72 -43.58
CA ASP A 824 -12.18 -15.63 -42.78
C ASP A 824 -12.43 -16.12 -41.34
N ASP A 825 -11.51 -16.95 -40.83
CA ASP A 825 -11.55 -17.49 -39.47
C ASP A 825 -11.04 -16.45 -38.44
N HIS A 826 -11.90 -16.08 -37.48
CA HIS A 826 -11.60 -15.16 -36.36
C HIS A 826 -11.60 -15.87 -34.98
N SER A 827 -11.69 -17.20 -34.97
CA SER A 827 -11.86 -18.05 -33.78
C SER A 827 -10.73 -17.96 -32.75
N ILE A 828 -11.09 -18.20 -31.49
CA ILE A 828 -10.18 -18.18 -30.32
C ILE A 828 -9.65 -19.59 -30.04
N LYS A 829 -8.35 -19.79 -30.32
CA LYS A 829 -7.62 -21.02 -30.02
C LYS A 829 -7.22 -21.13 -28.54
N LEU A 830 -7.26 -22.34 -27.98
CA LEU A 830 -6.65 -22.67 -26.68
C LEU A 830 -5.12 -22.43 -26.75
N LYS A 831 -4.52 -21.83 -25.71
CA LYS A 831 -3.10 -21.47 -25.76
C LYS A 831 -2.21 -22.68 -25.44
N HIS A 832 -0.92 -22.56 -25.71
CA HIS A 832 0.02 -23.65 -25.45
C HIS A 832 0.07 -24.04 -23.96
N THR A 833 0.31 -25.33 -23.70
CA THR A 833 0.23 -26.05 -22.40
C THR A 833 -1.13 -26.04 -21.69
N GLU A 834 -2.19 -25.51 -22.29
CA GLU A 834 -3.51 -25.47 -21.68
C GLU A 834 -4.37 -26.65 -22.15
N LYS A 835 -5.10 -27.25 -21.21
CA LYS A 835 -6.02 -28.38 -21.39
C LYS A 835 -7.10 -28.32 -20.32
N GLY A 836 -8.30 -28.82 -20.60
CA GLY A 836 -9.39 -28.86 -19.63
C GLY A 836 -10.72 -29.27 -20.23
N MET A 837 -11.64 -29.70 -19.36
CA MET A 837 -13.00 -30.08 -19.74
C MET A 837 -13.91 -28.85 -19.71
N VAL A 838 -14.79 -28.68 -20.69
CA VAL A 838 -15.79 -27.60 -20.70
C VAL A 838 -16.75 -27.80 -19.53
N GLN A 839 -16.83 -26.80 -18.65
CA GLN A 839 -17.62 -26.83 -17.43
C GLN A 839 -18.87 -25.96 -17.50
N LYS A 840 -18.80 -24.85 -18.25
CA LYS A 840 -19.90 -23.91 -18.50
C LYS A 840 -19.71 -23.26 -19.88
N VAL A 841 -20.80 -23.05 -20.60
CA VAL A 841 -20.89 -22.06 -21.67
C VAL A 841 -21.96 -21.06 -21.24
N VAL A 842 -21.66 -19.77 -21.34
CA VAL A 842 -22.59 -18.68 -21.00
C VAL A 842 -22.67 -17.73 -22.18
N LEU A 843 -23.87 -17.57 -22.74
CA LEU A 843 -24.17 -16.63 -23.80
C LEU A 843 -25.03 -15.49 -23.22
N SER A 844 -24.75 -14.26 -23.64
CA SER A 844 -25.48 -13.05 -23.26
C SER A 844 -25.44 -12.06 -24.43
N ALA A 845 -26.33 -11.07 -24.43
CA ALA A 845 -26.06 -9.82 -25.11
C ALA A 845 -25.37 -8.84 -24.13
N ASN A 846 -24.58 -7.92 -24.67
CA ASN A 846 -24.14 -6.69 -24.04
C ASN A 846 -24.84 -5.51 -24.72
N ASP A 847 -25.09 -4.47 -23.94
CA ASP A 847 -25.91 -3.28 -24.20
C ASP A 847 -25.46 -2.46 -25.43
N GLU A 848 -24.21 -2.63 -25.86
CA GLU A 848 -23.72 -2.09 -27.13
C GLU A 848 -24.31 -2.76 -28.38
N GLY A 849 -25.27 -3.68 -28.25
CA GLY A 849 -25.72 -4.55 -29.33
C GLY A 849 -24.64 -5.55 -29.74
N LYS A 850 -23.91 -6.11 -28.76
CA LYS A 850 -22.86 -7.11 -28.96
C LYS A 850 -23.28 -8.45 -28.36
N ASN A 851 -23.27 -9.53 -29.12
CA ASN A 851 -23.44 -10.87 -28.57
C ASN A 851 -22.12 -11.29 -27.89
N PHE A 852 -22.19 -11.78 -26.66
CA PHE A 852 -21.06 -12.06 -25.81
C PHE A 852 -21.11 -13.50 -25.27
N ALA A 853 -20.01 -14.21 -25.41
CA ALA A 853 -19.87 -15.61 -25.04
C ALA A 853 -18.71 -15.85 -24.07
N VAL A 854 -18.93 -16.75 -23.12
CA VAL A 854 -17.92 -17.20 -22.16
C VAL A 854 -17.90 -18.71 -22.05
N VAL A 855 -16.77 -19.32 -22.45
CA VAL A 855 -16.52 -20.76 -22.27
C VAL A 855 -15.56 -20.96 -21.10
N THR A 856 -16.03 -21.63 -20.04
CA THR A 856 -15.24 -21.93 -18.84
C THR A 856 -14.74 -23.37 -18.88
N LEU A 857 -13.42 -23.55 -18.87
CA LEU A 857 -12.77 -24.86 -18.77
C LEU A 857 -12.39 -25.16 -17.31
N ARG A 858 -12.54 -26.41 -16.88
CA ARG A 858 -12.04 -26.95 -15.60
C ARG A 858 -10.90 -27.93 -15.87
N GLN A 859 -9.76 -27.73 -15.22
CA GLN A 859 -8.63 -28.66 -15.19
C GLN A 859 -8.41 -29.14 -13.75
N VAL A 860 -8.44 -30.45 -13.51
CA VAL A 860 -8.00 -31.02 -12.23
C VAL A 860 -6.48 -31.11 -12.22
N ARG A 861 -5.83 -30.73 -11.11
CA ARG A 861 -4.37 -30.77 -10.95
C ARG A 861 -4.00 -31.36 -9.58
N SER A 862 -3.42 -32.56 -9.57
CA SER A 862 -2.62 -33.03 -8.42
C SER A 862 -1.33 -32.21 -8.30
N PRO A 863 -0.62 -32.22 -7.15
CA PRO A 863 0.73 -31.65 -7.05
C PRO A 863 1.75 -32.44 -7.88
N CYS A 864 2.77 -31.75 -8.38
CA CYS A 864 3.86 -32.33 -9.16
C CYS A 864 5.23 -31.77 -8.75
N LEU A 865 6.32 -32.36 -9.25
CA LEU A 865 7.67 -31.80 -9.07
C LEU A 865 7.71 -30.33 -9.52
N GLY A 866 8.40 -29.48 -8.76
CA GLY A 866 8.48 -28.04 -9.01
C GLY A 866 7.31 -27.19 -8.48
N ASP A 867 6.21 -27.80 -8.02
CA ASP A 867 5.12 -27.07 -7.34
C ASP A 867 5.58 -26.50 -6.00
N LYS A 868 4.91 -25.41 -5.58
CA LYS A 868 5.32 -24.57 -4.45
C LYS A 868 4.33 -24.63 -3.30
N PHE A 869 4.89 -24.77 -2.10
CA PHE A 869 4.17 -24.89 -0.85
C PHE A 869 4.76 -23.95 0.20
N SER A 870 3.99 -23.66 1.25
CA SER A 870 4.48 -22.98 2.46
C SER A 870 3.79 -23.56 3.69
N SER A 871 4.50 -23.64 4.82
CA SER A 871 3.85 -23.66 6.14
C SER A 871 3.28 -22.27 6.47
N MET A 872 2.54 -22.15 7.57
CA MET A 872 2.13 -20.85 8.13
C MET A 872 3.29 -19.99 8.67
N HIS A 873 4.53 -20.47 8.67
CA HIS A 873 5.68 -19.78 9.27
C HIS A 873 6.62 -19.14 8.24
N GLY A 874 6.13 -18.88 7.03
CA GLY A 874 6.94 -18.30 5.95
C GLY A 874 8.03 -19.24 5.42
N GLN A 875 8.00 -20.53 5.79
CA GLN A 875 8.85 -21.55 5.18
C GLN A 875 8.28 -21.99 3.83
N LYS A 876 8.58 -21.21 2.79
CA LYS A 876 8.37 -21.65 1.41
C LYS A 876 9.31 -22.80 1.06
N GLY A 877 8.79 -23.76 0.31
CA GLY A 877 9.57 -24.81 -0.33
C GLY A 877 8.99 -25.26 -1.68
N VAL A 878 9.71 -26.13 -2.37
CA VAL A 878 9.38 -26.68 -3.70
C VAL A 878 9.40 -28.20 -3.64
N ILE A 879 8.44 -28.91 -4.25
CA ILE A 879 8.54 -30.38 -4.35
C ILE A 879 9.77 -30.75 -5.20
N GLY A 880 10.79 -31.29 -4.55
CA GLY A 880 12.02 -31.77 -5.16
C GLY A 880 11.92 -33.24 -5.59
N PHE A 881 11.21 -34.06 -4.81
CA PHE A 881 11.02 -35.49 -5.10
C PHE A 881 9.67 -36.00 -4.57
N LEU A 882 9.15 -37.04 -5.21
CA LEU A 882 7.92 -37.75 -4.83
C LEU A 882 8.26 -39.20 -4.55
N GLU A 883 8.45 -39.52 -3.27
CA GLU A 883 8.78 -40.86 -2.79
C GLU A 883 7.49 -41.64 -2.48
N THR A 884 7.58 -42.96 -2.49
CA THR A 884 6.47 -43.90 -2.21
C THR A 884 6.34 -44.19 -0.72
N GLN A 885 5.13 -44.52 -0.23
CA GLN A 885 4.83 -44.57 1.21
C GLN A 885 5.76 -45.54 1.98
N GLU A 886 6.08 -46.68 1.38
CA GLU A 886 6.94 -47.74 1.92
C GLU A 886 8.41 -47.32 2.12
N ASN A 887 8.88 -46.29 1.42
CA ASN A 887 10.27 -45.82 1.50
C ASN A 887 10.52 -44.76 2.59
N PHE A 888 9.47 -44.25 3.24
CA PHE A 888 9.60 -43.26 4.31
C PHE A 888 9.92 -43.90 5.66
N PRO A 889 10.57 -43.16 6.59
CA PRO A 889 10.60 -43.56 7.99
C PRO A 889 9.19 -43.51 8.60
N PHE A 890 8.85 -44.50 9.42
CA PHE A 890 7.52 -44.63 10.03
C PHE A 890 7.60 -44.95 11.53
N THR A 891 6.59 -44.55 12.29
CA THR A 891 6.53 -44.80 13.75
C THR A 891 6.12 -46.24 14.06
N HIS A 892 6.27 -46.68 15.31
CA HIS A 892 5.74 -47.98 15.78
C HIS A 892 4.21 -48.12 15.56
N GLN A 893 3.47 -47.01 15.41
CA GLN A 893 2.03 -47.02 15.10
C GLN A 893 1.73 -47.13 13.60
N GLY A 894 2.75 -47.22 12.74
CA GLY A 894 2.59 -47.22 11.28
C GLY A 894 2.31 -45.83 10.68
N ILE A 895 2.48 -44.75 11.45
CA ILE A 895 2.30 -43.38 10.93
C ILE A 895 3.47 -43.03 10.03
N VAL A 896 3.17 -42.61 8.80
CA VAL A 896 4.12 -42.21 7.76
C VAL A 896 3.94 -40.70 7.48
N PRO A 897 5.01 -39.90 7.33
CA PRO A 897 4.88 -38.49 6.98
C PRO A 897 4.32 -38.28 5.57
N ASP A 898 3.64 -37.14 5.40
CA ASP A 898 3.20 -36.61 4.10
C ASP A 898 4.27 -35.74 3.45
N ILE A 899 5.02 -34.99 4.27
CA ILE A 899 6.05 -34.03 3.85
C ILE A 899 7.29 -34.22 4.73
N VAL A 900 8.48 -34.29 4.13
CA VAL A 900 9.74 -34.33 4.86
C VAL A 900 10.57 -33.09 4.56
N ILE A 901 10.82 -32.29 5.60
CA ILE A 901 11.60 -31.05 5.56
C ILE A 901 12.98 -31.24 6.19
N ASN A 902 13.98 -30.55 5.64
CA ASN A 902 15.36 -30.71 6.06
C ASN A 902 15.66 -29.90 7.35
N PRO A 903 16.32 -30.49 8.36
CA PRO A 903 16.70 -29.80 9.60
C PRO A 903 17.42 -28.46 9.39
N HIS A 904 18.24 -28.32 8.33
CA HIS A 904 18.98 -27.08 8.04
C HIS A 904 18.07 -25.88 7.72
N ALA A 905 16.79 -26.11 7.44
CA ALA A 905 15.79 -25.05 7.28
C ALA A 905 15.49 -24.30 8.60
N PHE A 906 15.78 -24.85 9.79
CA PHE A 906 15.40 -24.20 11.04
C PHE A 906 16.42 -23.16 11.55
N PRO A 907 17.73 -23.47 11.69
CA PRO A 907 18.70 -22.55 12.31
C PRO A 907 18.87 -21.24 11.54
N THR A 908 18.93 -21.31 10.21
CA THR A 908 19.14 -20.15 9.33
C THR A 908 17.88 -19.32 9.10
N ARG A 909 16.70 -19.92 9.27
CA ARG A 909 15.41 -19.24 9.03
C ARG A 909 14.77 -18.69 10.31
N GLN A 910 15.16 -19.20 11.48
CA GLN A 910 14.64 -18.83 12.81
C GLN A 910 13.11 -18.87 12.89
N THR A 911 12.56 -20.08 12.72
CA THR A 911 11.10 -20.35 12.70
C THR A 911 10.70 -21.46 13.69
N PRO A 912 11.03 -21.35 14.99
CA PRO A 912 10.68 -22.37 15.98
C PRO A 912 9.16 -22.49 16.18
N GLY A 913 8.38 -21.46 15.83
CA GLY A 913 6.92 -21.53 15.88
C GLY A 913 6.31 -22.66 15.04
N GLN A 914 6.99 -23.11 13.98
CA GLN A 914 6.56 -24.29 13.21
C GLN A 914 6.80 -25.61 13.95
N LEU A 915 7.85 -25.67 14.78
CA LEU A 915 8.08 -26.82 15.68
C LEU A 915 7.06 -26.80 16.84
N LEU A 916 6.70 -25.61 17.33
CA LEU A 916 5.61 -25.47 18.30
C LEU A 916 4.26 -25.91 17.70
N GLU A 917 3.94 -25.49 16.48
CA GLU A 917 2.73 -25.93 15.76
C GLU A 917 2.69 -27.46 15.64
N ALA A 918 3.80 -28.09 15.22
CA ALA A 918 3.88 -29.52 15.03
C ALA A 918 3.79 -30.34 16.34
N ALA A 919 4.54 -29.96 17.38
CA ALA A 919 4.57 -30.71 18.64
C ALA A 919 3.29 -30.53 19.46
N LEU A 920 2.85 -29.29 19.65
CA LEU A 920 1.63 -28.99 20.40
C LEU A 920 0.38 -29.42 19.60
N GLY A 921 0.42 -29.37 18.27
CA GLY A 921 -0.63 -29.87 17.39
C GLY A 921 -0.79 -31.39 17.46
N LYS A 922 0.28 -32.12 17.75
CA LYS A 922 0.22 -33.56 18.05
C LYS A 922 -0.53 -33.83 19.35
N GLY A 923 -0.27 -33.05 20.39
CA GLY A 923 -1.05 -33.08 21.64
C GLY A 923 -2.55 -32.86 21.39
N ILE A 924 -2.91 -31.85 20.58
CA ILE A 924 -4.30 -31.60 20.15
C ILE A 924 -4.89 -32.81 19.42
N ALA A 925 -4.14 -33.44 18.51
CA ALA A 925 -4.61 -34.59 17.75
C ALA A 925 -4.85 -35.84 18.62
N CYS A 926 -4.07 -36.02 19.68
CA CYS A 926 -4.23 -37.12 20.65
C CYS A 926 -5.32 -36.86 21.70
N GLU A 927 -5.45 -35.61 22.19
CA GLU A 927 -6.37 -35.24 23.27
C GLU A 927 -7.75 -34.75 22.79
N GLY A 928 -7.88 -34.36 21.52
CA GLY A 928 -9.06 -33.66 20.99
C GLY A 928 -9.26 -32.24 21.53
N SER A 929 -8.33 -31.71 22.32
CA SER A 929 -8.46 -30.44 23.03
C SER A 929 -8.30 -29.23 22.09
N LYS A 930 -9.32 -28.37 21.98
CA LYS A 930 -9.26 -27.14 21.17
C LYS A 930 -8.38 -26.10 21.89
N ARG A 931 -7.16 -25.86 21.40
CA ARG A 931 -6.22 -24.87 21.97
C ARG A 931 -6.02 -23.67 21.03
N TYR A 932 -5.63 -22.53 21.61
CA TYR A 932 -5.32 -21.30 20.88
C TYR A 932 -3.79 -21.11 20.76
N ALA A 933 -3.35 -20.49 19.66
CA ALA A 933 -1.98 -20.04 19.42
C ALA A 933 -1.95 -18.57 18.99
N THR A 934 -2.87 -17.76 19.55
CA THR A 934 -2.94 -16.32 19.30
C THR A 934 -1.59 -15.65 19.61
N PRO A 935 -1.07 -14.79 18.73
CA PRO A 935 0.17 -14.04 18.99
C PRO A 935 0.11 -13.34 20.36
N PHE A 936 1.23 -13.36 21.09
CA PHE A 936 1.38 -12.79 22.45
C PHE A 936 0.53 -13.43 23.57
N SER A 937 -0.38 -14.36 23.27
CA SER A 937 -1.20 -15.10 24.26
C SER A 937 -0.64 -16.51 24.50
N THR A 938 0.65 -16.61 24.75
CA THR A 938 1.41 -17.88 24.77
C THR A 938 1.36 -18.56 26.14
N ALA A 939 1.40 -19.90 26.15
CA ALA A 939 1.64 -20.69 27.37
C ALA A 939 3.06 -20.42 27.94
N SER A 940 3.35 -20.90 29.15
CA SER A 940 4.69 -20.72 29.74
C SER A 940 5.75 -21.45 28.91
N VAL A 941 7.02 -21.03 29.06
CA VAL A 941 8.15 -21.73 28.43
C VAL A 941 8.24 -23.16 28.94
N ASP A 942 7.85 -23.39 30.19
CA ASP A 942 7.87 -24.68 30.86
C ASP A 942 6.75 -25.61 30.36
N ASP A 943 5.51 -25.11 30.17
CA ASP A 943 4.42 -25.82 29.50
C ASP A 943 4.83 -26.30 28.11
N ILE A 944 5.46 -25.39 27.35
CA ILE A 944 5.93 -25.63 25.99
C ILE A 944 7.04 -26.68 25.99
N THR A 945 7.99 -26.58 26.93
CA THR A 945 9.13 -27.49 27.06
C THR A 945 8.69 -28.88 27.49
N ALA A 946 7.79 -29.00 28.47
CA ALA A 946 7.21 -30.27 28.90
C ALA A 946 6.46 -30.98 27.74
N GLN A 947 5.68 -30.24 26.96
CA GLN A 947 5.00 -30.83 25.79
C GLN A 947 5.96 -31.15 24.63
N LEU A 948 7.04 -30.38 24.42
CA LEU A 948 8.09 -30.72 23.47
C LEU A 948 8.82 -32.01 23.85
N HIS A 949 9.13 -32.21 25.14
CA HIS A 949 9.70 -33.47 25.64
C HIS A 949 8.75 -34.65 25.47
N ARG A 950 7.43 -34.45 25.69
CA ARG A 950 6.41 -35.51 25.58
C ARG A 950 6.05 -35.89 24.14
N TRP A 951 6.02 -34.93 23.22
CA TRP A 951 5.42 -35.12 21.88
C TRP A 951 6.35 -34.81 20.69
N GLY A 952 7.48 -34.14 20.91
CA GLY A 952 8.31 -33.63 19.82
C GLY A 952 9.08 -34.69 19.03
N SER A 953 9.83 -35.56 19.73
CA SER A 953 10.84 -36.44 19.11
C SER A 953 10.48 -37.92 19.28
N GLU A 954 10.43 -38.67 18.17
CA GLU A 954 10.06 -40.09 18.15
C GLU A 954 11.16 -41.01 17.62
N ARG A 955 11.12 -42.28 18.05
CA ARG A 955 11.83 -43.38 17.40
C ARG A 955 11.01 -43.85 16.20
N VAL A 956 11.70 -44.04 15.07
CA VAL A 956 11.11 -44.50 13.82
C VAL A 956 11.93 -45.63 13.21
N LEU A 957 11.24 -46.47 12.44
CA LEU A 957 11.82 -47.53 11.63
C LEU A 957 12.10 -46.98 10.23
N ASN A 958 13.22 -47.35 9.64
CA ASN A 958 13.58 -47.02 8.26
C ASN A 958 12.77 -47.89 7.29
N GLY A 959 11.88 -47.28 6.49
CA GLY A 959 11.04 -48.00 5.51
C GLY A 959 11.80 -48.95 4.57
N ARG A 960 13.08 -48.64 4.25
CA ARG A 960 13.90 -49.46 3.35
C ARG A 960 14.66 -50.62 3.98
N THR A 961 14.95 -50.59 5.29
CA THR A 961 15.73 -51.66 5.96
C THR A 961 15.00 -52.31 7.13
N GLY A 962 13.87 -51.75 7.58
CA GLY A 962 13.17 -52.17 8.80
C GLY A 962 13.88 -51.82 10.11
N GLU A 963 15.12 -51.31 10.05
CA GLU A 963 15.93 -51.00 11.23
C GLU A 963 15.46 -49.71 11.93
N MET A 964 15.63 -49.65 13.26
CA MET A 964 15.46 -48.40 14.01
C MET A 964 16.51 -47.36 13.60
N MET A 965 16.05 -46.14 13.29
CA MET A 965 16.96 -45.03 13.02
C MET A 965 17.70 -44.59 14.28
N ARG A 966 19.02 -44.37 14.16
CA ARG A 966 19.90 -43.96 15.28
C ARG A 966 19.57 -42.59 15.86
N SER A 967 19.01 -41.70 15.04
CA SER A 967 18.54 -40.37 15.42
C SER A 967 17.04 -40.39 15.66
N MET A 968 16.59 -39.80 16.77
CA MET A 968 15.18 -39.45 16.95
C MET A 968 14.73 -38.51 15.81
N ILE A 969 13.54 -38.72 15.26
CA ILE A 969 12.96 -37.82 14.25
C ILE A 969 11.86 -37.00 14.91
N PHE A 970 11.89 -35.69 14.68
CA PHE A 970 10.80 -34.81 15.06
C PHE A 970 9.68 -34.93 14.02
N MET A 971 8.46 -35.29 14.45
CA MET A 971 7.32 -35.47 13.54
C MET A 971 5.99 -35.05 14.18
N GLY A 972 5.20 -34.24 13.48
CA GLY A 972 3.89 -33.79 13.95
C GLY A 972 3.02 -33.15 12.85
N PRO A 973 1.73 -32.92 13.10
CA PRO A 973 0.82 -32.28 12.15
C PRO A 973 1.08 -30.77 12.03
N THR A 974 1.17 -30.24 10.81
CA THR A 974 1.40 -28.81 10.55
C THR A 974 0.52 -28.32 9.40
N PHE A 975 -0.02 -27.10 9.48
CA PHE A 975 -0.83 -26.52 8.43
C PHE A 975 0.02 -26.02 7.25
N TYR A 976 -0.21 -26.61 6.08
CA TYR A 976 0.51 -26.32 4.84
C TYR A 976 -0.44 -25.80 3.76
N GLN A 977 0.10 -24.90 2.92
CA GLN A 977 -0.62 -24.22 1.84
C GLN A 977 0.00 -24.57 0.49
N ARG A 978 -0.80 -25.00 -0.49
CA ARG A 978 -0.36 -25.08 -1.91
C ARG A 978 -0.49 -23.70 -2.54
N LEU A 979 0.53 -23.27 -3.29
CA LEU A 979 0.58 -21.92 -3.87
C LEU A 979 0.21 -21.90 -5.36
N ILE A 980 -0.47 -20.84 -5.82
CA ILE A 980 -0.97 -20.65 -7.21
C ILE A 980 0.09 -20.71 -8.33
N HIS A 981 1.39 -20.80 -8.01
CA HIS A 981 2.47 -20.77 -8.99
C HIS A 981 3.02 -22.17 -9.27
N MET A 982 2.15 -23.01 -9.85
CA MET A 982 2.43 -24.38 -10.27
C MET A 982 3.52 -24.48 -11.35
N ALA A 983 4.18 -25.65 -11.44
CA ALA A 983 5.28 -25.91 -12.36
C ALA A 983 4.84 -25.93 -13.84
N GLU A 984 3.76 -26.66 -14.16
CA GLU A 984 3.20 -26.79 -15.53
C GLU A 984 3.06 -25.42 -16.22
N ASP A 985 2.49 -24.43 -15.52
CA ASP A 985 2.22 -23.11 -16.07
C ASP A 985 3.47 -22.29 -16.36
N LYS A 986 4.64 -22.63 -15.78
CA LYS A 986 5.87 -21.81 -15.82
C LYS A 986 6.86 -22.25 -16.90
N VAL A 987 6.83 -23.51 -17.35
CA VAL A 987 7.77 -24.09 -18.35
C VAL A 987 7.81 -23.26 -19.64
N LYS A 988 8.98 -22.78 -20.03
CA LYS A 988 9.19 -21.97 -21.24
C LYS A 988 10.33 -22.53 -22.09
N PHE A 989 10.00 -22.93 -23.31
CA PHE A 989 10.95 -23.28 -24.36
C PHE A 989 10.54 -22.59 -25.67
N ARG A 990 11.50 -22.46 -26.59
CA ARG A 990 11.29 -21.99 -27.97
C ARG A 990 12.39 -22.57 -28.84
N ASN A 991 12.02 -23.10 -30.00
CA ASN A 991 12.95 -23.37 -31.11
C ASN A 991 12.75 -22.22 -32.11
N THR A 992 11.84 -22.37 -33.06
CA THR A 992 11.22 -21.27 -33.81
C THR A 992 9.92 -20.81 -33.14
N GLY A 993 9.27 -19.78 -33.67
CA GLY A 993 7.99 -19.28 -33.16
C GLY A 993 7.64 -17.88 -33.64
N PRO A 994 6.48 -17.32 -33.26
CA PRO A 994 6.04 -16.01 -33.73
C PRO A 994 6.97 -14.88 -33.28
N VAL A 995 7.00 -13.83 -34.09
CA VAL A 995 7.79 -12.60 -33.89
C VAL A 995 6.86 -11.39 -33.90
N HIS A 996 7.28 -10.30 -33.25
CA HIS A 996 6.51 -9.07 -33.21
C HIS A 996 6.54 -8.37 -34.58
N PRO A 997 5.41 -7.95 -35.19
CA PRO A 997 5.38 -7.52 -36.59
C PRO A 997 6.21 -6.25 -36.87
N LEU A 998 6.29 -5.33 -35.91
CA LEU A 998 7.09 -4.10 -36.04
C LEU A 998 8.59 -4.39 -36.01
N THR A 999 9.06 -5.17 -35.02
CA THR A 999 10.49 -5.33 -34.71
C THR A 999 11.11 -6.62 -35.23
N ARG A 1000 10.31 -7.59 -35.71
CA ARG A 1000 10.69 -8.93 -36.15
C ARG A 1000 11.43 -9.82 -35.14
N GLN A 1001 11.61 -9.34 -33.91
CA GLN A 1001 12.18 -10.09 -32.80
C GLN A 1001 11.13 -11.03 -32.13
N PRO A 1002 11.56 -12.12 -31.47
CA PRO A 1002 10.67 -13.03 -30.74
C PRO A 1002 9.70 -12.35 -29.77
N VAL A 1003 8.43 -12.75 -29.78
CA VAL A 1003 7.43 -12.23 -28.81
C VAL A 1003 7.79 -12.63 -27.37
N ALA A 1004 7.35 -11.86 -26.36
CA ALA A 1004 7.66 -12.16 -24.96
C ALA A 1004 6.78 -13.27 -24.34
N ASP A 1005 5.51 -13.37 -24.79
CA ASP A 1005 4.49 -14.24 -24.18
C ASP A 1005 4.83 -15.74 -24.32
N ARG A 1006 5.10 -16.38 -23.17
CA ARG A 1006 5.34 -17.83 -23.04
C ARG A 1006 4.23 -18.65 -23.68
N LYS A 1007 2.96 -18.25 -23.53
CA LYS A 1007 1.78 -19.00 -24.00
C LYS A 1007 1.55 -18.86 -25.51
N ARG A 1008 2.39 -18.07 -26.19
CA ARG A 1008 2.51 -17.94 -27.65
C ARG A 1008 3.91 -18.31 -28.15
N PHE A 1009 4.60 -19.27 -27.52
CA PHE A 1009 5.97 -19.70 -27.87
C PHE A 1009 7.00 -18.56 -27.89
N GLY A 1010 6.88 -17.61 -26.95
CA GLY A 1010 7.75 -16.45 -26.87
C GLY A 1010 9.19 -16.77 -26.51
N GLY A 1011 10.13 -15.92 -26.96
CA GLY A 1011 11.57 -16.08 -26.71
C GLY A 1011 11.95 -15.84 -25.25
N VAL A 1012 13.01 -16.50 -24.79
CA VAL A 1012 13.68 -16.15 -23.53
C VAL A 1012 14.43 -14.84 -23.73
N LYS A 1013 14.40 -13.92 -22.76
CA LYS A 1013 15.16 -12.67 -22.84
C LYS A 1013 16.63 -12.97 -22.60
N PHE A 1014 17.48 -12.61 -23.54
CA PHE A 1014 18.92 -12.44 -23.35
C PHE A 1014 19.17 -10.94 -23.11
N GLY A 1015 19.80 -10.57 -22.00
CA GLY A 1015 20.01 -9.19 -21.59
C GLY A 1015 21.45 -8.72 -21.72
N GLU A 1016 21.71 -7.54 -21.19
CA GLU A 1016 23.06 -6.95 -21.15
C GLU A 1016 23.98 -7.68 -20.18
N MET A 1017 23.46 -8.19 -19.05
CA MET A 1017 24.25 -8.98 -18.11
C MET A 1017 24.68 -10.32 -18.71
N GLU A 1018 23.79 -11.01 -19.41
CA GLU A 1018 24.12 -12.27 -20.08
C GLU A 1018 25.07 -12.07 -21.27
N ARG A 1019 24.96 -10.94 -22.00
CA ARG A 1019 25.96 -10.49 -22.98
C ARG A 1019 27.32 -10.32 -22.32
N ASP A 1020 27.38 -9.58 -21.22
CA ASP A 1020 28.64 -9.20 -20.58
C ASP A 1020 29.34 -10.40 -19.94
N CYS A 1021 28.59 -11.41 -19.47
CA CYS A 1021 29.14 -12.72 -19.11
C CYS A 1021 29.79 -13.44 -20.31
N LEU A 1022 29.15 -13.47 -21.49
CA LEU A 1022 29.76 -14.08 -22.69
C LEU A 1022 31.00 -13.30 -23.16
N LEU A 1023 31.01 -11.96 -23.04
CA LEU A 1023 32.18 -11.13 -23.32
C LEU A 1023 33.33 -11.42 -22.35
N ALA A 1024 33.06 -11.55 -21.05
CA ALA A 1024 34.06 -11.92 -20.04
C ALA A 1024 34.66 -13.33 -20.27
N HIS A 1025 33.89 -14.25 -20.85
CA HIS A 1025 34.37 -15.56 -21.30
C HIS A 1025 35.06 -15.54 -22.68
N GLY A 1026 35.12 -14.41 -23.39
CA GLY A 1026 35.65 -14.33 -24.76
C GLY A 1026 34.80 -15.06 -25.81
N ALA A 1027 33.56 -15.44 -25.49
CA ALA A 1027 32.69 -16.30 -26.30
C ALA A 1027 32.00 -15.56 -27.46
N ALA A 1028 32.79 -14.86 -28.29
CA ALA A 1028 32.31 -13.96 -29.35
C ALA A 1028 31.42 -14.66 -30.39
N ALA A 1029 31.73 -15.92 -30.74
CA ALA A 1029 30.92 -16.71 -31.67
C ALA A 1029 29.51 -17.00 -31.12
N ASN A 1030 29.41 -17.44 -29.86
CA ASN A 1030 28.14 -17.64 -29.17
C ASN A 1030 27.38 -16.31 -29.03
N LEU A 1031 28.08 -15.21 -28.78
CA LEU A 1031 27.42 -13.91 -28.68
C LEU A 1031 26.82 -13.45 -30.01
N HIS A 1032 27.54 -13.64 -31.13
CA HIS A 1032 27.02 -13.41 -32.47
C HIS A 1032 25.84 -14.32 -32.80
N GLU A 1033 25.91 -15.61 -32.47
CA GLU A 1033 24.80 -16.55 -32.63
C GLU A 1033 23.54 -16.07 -31.90
N ARG A 1034 23.66 -15.65 -30.63
CA ARG A 1034 22.52 -15.28 -29.76
C ARG A 1034 21.95 -13.88 -30.01
N LEU A 1035 22.79 -12.90 -30.33
CA LEU A 1035 22.33 -11.52 -30.58
C LEU A 1035 21.92 -11.25 -32.03
N PHE A 1036 22.34 -12.08 -32.99
CA PHE A 1036 22.12 -11.83 -34.41
C PHE A 1036 21.45 -13.00 -35.13
N MET A 1037 22.11 -14.17 -35.22
CA MET A 1037 21.65 -15.27 -36.08
C MET A 1037 20.30 -15.86 -35.65
N LEU A 1038 20.10 -16.08 -34.35
CA LEU A 1038 18.89 -16.73 -33.80
C LEU A 1038 17.76 -15.76 -33.46
N SER A 1039 17.99 -14.45 -33.54
CA SER A 1039 17.15 -13.43 -32.91
C SER A 1039 16.57 -12.41 -33.89
N ASP A 1040 17.40 -11.86 -34.80
CA ASP A 1040 17.10 -10.60 -35.50
C ASP A 1040 17.76 -10.48 -36.89
N PHE A 1041 18.25 -11.60 -37.45
CA PHE A 1041 18.96 -11.62 -38.74
C PHE A 1041 18.14 -11.00 -39.88
N PHE A 1042 18.72 -9.99 -40.55
CA PHE A 1042 18.16 -9.34 -41.72
C PHE A 1042 19.26 -8.99 -42.74
N GLN A 1043 18.86 -8.64 -43.96
CA GLN A 1043 19.78 -8.31 -45.05
C GLN A 1043 19.40 -6.98 -45.71
N MET A 1044 20.34 -6.04 -45.66
CA MET A 1044 20.22 -4.69 -46.21
C MET A 1044 21.12 -4.56 -47.45
N HIS A 1045 20.72 -3.71 -48.39
CA HIS A 1045 21.50 -3.42 -49.58
C HIS A 1045 22.08 -2.00 -49.44
N ILE A 1046 23.31 -1.76 -49.88
CA ILE A 1046 24.00 -0.46 -49.79
C ILE A 1046 24.64 -0.14 -51.14
N CYS A 1047 24.48 1.08 -51.62
CA CYS A 1047 25.20 1.57 -52.80
C CYS A 1047 26.57 2.11 -52.39
N GLN A 1048 27.65 1.54 -52.92
CA GLN A 1048 29.03 1.95 -52.61
C GLN A 1048 29.29 3.40 -53.02
N LYS A 1049 28.75 3.84 -54.16
CA LYS A 1049 28.97 5.18 -54.73
C LYS A 1049 28.44 6.32 -53.86
N CYS A 1050 27.39 6.10 -53.05
CA CYS A 1050 26.85 7.14 -52.15
C CYS A 1050 26.78 6.71 -50.68
N GLN A 1051 27.26 5.51 -50.34
CA GLN A 1051 27.27 4.96 -48.97
C GLN A 1051 25.88 4.88 -48.30
N ARG A 1052 24.78 4.85 -49.06
CA ARG A 1052 23.40 4.85 -48.51
C ARG A 1052 22.73 3.49 -48.68
N ALA A 1053 21.83 3.16 -47.75
CA ALA A 1053 20.98 2.00 -47.88
C ALA A 1053 20.07 2.11 -49.12
N VAL A 1054 19.83 0.98 -49.76
CA VAL A 1054 19.10 0.85 -51.03
C VAL A 1054 17.84 0.00 -50.83
N ASN A 1055 16.72 0.49 -51.36
CA ASN A 1055 15.47 -0.25 -51.42
C ASN A 1055 15.41 -1.13 -52.67
N VAL A 1056 14.72 -2.28 -52.55
CA VAL A 1056 14.35 -3.13 -53.69
C VAL A 1056 13.04 -2.60 -54.28
N ILE A 1057 13.10 -2.00 -55.46
CA ILE A 1057 11.96 -1.38 -56.14
C ILE A 1057 11.59 -2.16 -57.41
N LEU A 1058 10.39 -1.91 -57.93
CA LEU A 1058 9.96 -2.36 -59.26
C LEU A 1058 10.13 -1.20 -60.25
N ARG A 1059 11.16 -1.24 -61.10
CA ARG A 1059 11.46 -0.17 -62.08
C ARG A 1059 11.11 -0.59 -63.51
N PRO A 1060 10.55 0.31 -64.35
CA PRO A 1060 10.58 0.09 -65.79
C PRO A 1060 12.02 0.13 -66.31
N VAL A 1061 12.26 -0.49 -67.45
CA VAL A 1061 13.55 -0.46 -68.17
C VAL A 1061 13.24 -0.17 -69.65
N PRO A 1062 14.00 0.69 -70.34
CA PRO A 1062 13.76 1.00 -71.75
C PRO A 1062 13.63 -0.27 -72.60
N GLY A 1063 12.56 -0.38 -73.38
CA GLY A 1063 12.27 -1.55 -74.22
C GLY A 1063 11.91 -2.86 -73.50
N GLY A 1064 11.75 -2.88 -72.17
CA GLY A 1064 11.66 -4.11 -71.39
C GLY A 1064 10.51 -4.21 -70.38
N LYS A 1065 10.27 -5.43 -69.88
CA LYS A 1065 9.37 -5.70 -68.74
C LYS A 1065 9.90 -5.03 -67.47
N LYS A 1066 9.01 -4.63 -66.55
CA LYS A 1066 9.40 -4.03 -65.25
C LYS A 1066 10.26 -5.01 -64.44
N ILE A 1067 11.46 -4.59 -64.05
CA ILE A 1067 12.41 -5.40 -63.28
C ILE A 1067 12.29 -5.05 -61.78
N ARG A 1068 12.16 -6.06 -60.93
CA ARG A 1068 12.24 -5.91 -59.48
C ARG A 1068 13.66 -6.19 -59.01
N GLY A 1069 14.31 -5.22 -58.37
CA GLY A 1069 15.68 -5.38 -57.88
C GLY A 1069 16.14 -4.19 -57.03
N PRO A 1070 17.31 -4.29 -56.39
CA PRO A 1070 17.92 -3.13 -55.76
C PRO A 1070 18.21 -2.04 -56.81
N TYR A 1071 18.04 -0.79 -56.41
CA TYR A 1071 18.29 0.38 -57.26
C TYR A 1071 18.52 1.62 -56.38
N CYS A 1072 19.66 2.28 -56.53
CA CYS A 1072 19.96 3.46 -55.75
C CYS A 1072 19.24 4.68 -56.35
N GLY A 1073 18.13 5.11 -55.73
CA GLY A 1073 17.41 6.31 -56.16
C GLY A 1073 18.25 7.61 -56.16
N PHE A 1074 19.32 7.67 -55.36
CA PHE A 1074 20.24 8.81 -55.33
C PHE A 1074 21.32 8.78 -56.44
N CYS A 1075 21.74 7.60 -56.89
CA CYS A 1075 22.74 7.45 -57.96
C CYS A 1075 22.14 7.05 -59.32
N GLN A 1076 20.83 6.78 -59.36
CA GLN A 1076 20.05 6.32 -60.50
C GLN A 1076 20.62 5.07 -61.23
N SER A 1077 21.40 4.26 -60.52
CA SER A 1077 21.95 2.99 -61.03
C SER A 1077 21.59 1.79 -60.13
N GLY A 1078 21.59 0.60 -60.74
CA GLY A 1078 21.55 -0.71 -60.07
C GLY A 1078 22.94 -1.33 -59.85
N GLU A 1079 24.01 -0.66 -60.28
CA GLU A 1079 25.41 -1.11 -60.17
C GLU A 1079 26.04 -0.67 -58.85
N ASN A 1080 27.13 -1.33 -58.46
CA ASN A 1080 27.89 -1.02 -57.23
C ASN A 1080 27.02 -1.06 -55.96
N ILE A 1081 26.22 -2.13 -55.84
CA ILE A 1081 25.32 -2.37 -54.70
C ILE A 1081 25.73 -3.66 -53.98
N VAL A 1082 26.17 -3.55 -52.73
CA VAL A 1082 26.53 -4.69 -51.86
C VAL A 1082 25.34 -5.09 -51.00
N ARG A 1083 25.27 -6.37 -50.63
CA ARG A 1083 24.32 -6.92 -49.65
C ARG A 1083 25.06 -7.20 -48.35
N ILE A 1084 24.64 -6.58 -47.26
CA ILE A 1084 25.20 -6.83 -45.91
C ILE A 1084 24.16 -7.49 -45.01
N ASN A 1085 24.62 -8.29 -44.06
CA ASN A 1085 23.79 -8.89 -43.01
C ASN A 1085 23.76 -7.92 -41.80
N VAL A 1086 22.58 -7.54 -41.30
CA VAL A 1086 22.39 -6.59 -40.18
C VAL A 1086 21.24 -7.05 -39.28
N PRO A 1087 21.21 -6.69 -37.97
CA PRO A 1087 20.01 -6.86 -37.16
C PRO A 1087 18.84 -6.07 -37.75
N TYR A 1088 17.62 -6.60 -37.76
CA TYR A 1088 16.44 -5.84 -38.18
C TYR A 1088 16.23 -4.60 -37.28
N GLY A 1089 16.56 -4.67 -35.99
CA GLY A 1089 16.61 -3.52 -35.09
C GLY A 1089 17.57 -2.41 -35.54
N ALA A 1090 18.72 -2.74 -36.13
CA ALA A 1090 19.66 -1.75 -36.68
C ALA A 1090 19.12 -1.12 -37.97
N LYS A 1091 18.45 -1.92 -38.81
CA LYS A 1091 17.75 -1.44 -40.01
C LYS A 1091 16.56 -0.54 -39.65
N LEU A 1092 15.85 -0.80 -38.55
CA LEU A 1092 14.83 0.12 -38.00
C LEU A 1092 15.47 1.42 -37.51
N LEU A 1093 16.53 1.35 -36.70
CA LEU A 1093 17.25 2.53 -36.21
C LEU A 1093 17.69 3.46 -37.35
N TYR A 1094 18.17 2.90 -38.46
CA TYR A 1094 18.47 3.68 -39.67
C TYR A 1094 17.23 4.39 -40.25
N GLN A 1095 16.08 3.71 -40.34
CA GLN A 1095 14.85 4.31 -40.87
C GLN A 1095 14.28 5.41 -39.96
N GLU A 1096 14.32 5.20 -38.64
CA GLU A 1096 13.92 6.20 -37.65
C GLU A 1096 14.83 7.45 -37.73
N LEU A 1097 16.15 7.27 -37.73
CA LEU A 1097 17.12 8.37 -37.88
C LEU A 1097 16.95 9.12 -39.21
N PHE A 1098 16.75 8.39 -40.32
CA PHE A 1098 16.49 8.99 -41.63
C PHE A 1098 15.20 9.83 -41.64
N SER A 1099 14.15 9.41 -40.90
CA SER A 1099 12.92 10.20 -40.74
C SER A 1099 13.15 11.52 -39.99
N MET A 1100 14.17 11.59 -39.13
CA MET A 1100 14.62 12.79 -38.43
C MET A 1100 15.63 13.63 -39.25
N GLY A 1101 15.84 13.29 -40.53
CA GLY A 1101 16.83 13.93 -41.41
C GLY A 1101 18.27 13.43 -41.22
N ILE A 1102 18.51 12.50 -40.28
CA ILE A 1102 19.84 11.99 -39.95
C ILE A 1102 20.16 10.79 -40.86
N CYS A 1103 20.77 11.06 -42.02
CA CYS A 1103 21.20 10.01 -42.93
C CYS A 1103 22.55 9.41 -42.50
N LEU A 1104 22.53 8.19 -41.94
CA LEU A 1104 23.76 7.41 -41.79
C LEU A 1104 24.36 7.09 -43.17
N LYS A 1105 25.69 7.06 -43.23
CA LYS A 1105 26.49 6.50 -44.31
C LYS A 1105 27.09 5.17 -43.86
N PHE A 1106 27.20 4.23 -44.79
CA PHE A 1106 27.80 2.92 -44.59
C PHE A 1106 28.96 2.74 -45.57
N GLU A 1107 30.18 2.68 -45.05
CA GLU A 1107 31.35 2.26 -45.80
C GLU A 1107 31.38 0.73 -45.87
N THR A 1108 31.61 0.18 -47.07
CA THR A 1108 31.52 -1.25 -47.34
C THR A 1108 32.63 -1.67 -48.28
N GLU A 1109 33.65 -2.30 -47.74
CA GLU A 1109 34.67 -3.03 -48.47
C GLU A 1109 34.15 -4.44 -48.79
N VAL A 1110 34.69 -5.05 -49.85
CA VAL A 1110 34.43 -6.46 -50.19
C VAL A 1110 35.65 -7.25 -49.73
N CYS A 1111 35.49 -8.02 -48.66
CA CYS A 1111 36.48 -8.97 -48.14
C CYS A 1111 36.42 -10.30 -48.91
#